data_AF-A0A1E4NN89-F1
#
_entry.id   AF-A0A1E4NN89-F1
#
_cell.length_a   1.000
_cell.length_b   1.000
_cell.length_c   1.000
_cell.angle_alpha   90.00
_cell.angle_beta   90.00
_cell.angle_gamma   90.00
#
_symmetry.space_group_name_H-M   'P 1'
#
loop_
_entity.id
_entity.type
_entity.pdbx_description
1 polymer ?
#
loop_
_entity_poly.entity_id
_entity_poly.type
_entity_poly.pdbx_seq_one_letter_code
_entity_poly.pdbx_strand_id
1 'polypeptide(L)'
;MSDDAALPAASVHLLGHGDYATWVTEGGAGCSRWKGLAVTRWHAGRRIGEQGGYVYARDTRDGAFWSATAQPCGGAVEHWRDEAMVRFARRDGAITTTLEIAVDPGSAVEVRGVGLRNDGLVERDVELTSCAELVLGSSRADDSHPAYSKMFVQTAIEHVVVEQGVLLAWRRKKDPAEPDVWAAHALVVDGDEAGGREWETDRARFIGRDGSLAAPAAMRDGRALSGTLGTVLDPIFSLRARLRVQAGATRRAAFVSAVADSREAVLALIQKCRTPTACAQVFARALAQAPQAPEGLDVDAGMAHRFQGLAAALVGIDRTWRADAATMAKGEGGAPVLWAKGISGDLPIVLLRVDADNQAGLVEELLRAQRWWRARQLPVDIVVLDATGGTKNVTLTAIAEAAGAGDKSQGSLFVLREGELDERLRHGLLTAACIILDAGDGGLAAQLANHGNRTAPPGMPTQVTKPPRARGGKPAAMPRPFELDFWNGIGGFCKDGREYVTILRDGASTPAPWSHVVANPDFGFLVTTTGGGYTWAVNSQQNPITPWSNDAVCDPPGETFLLRDRDDGIEWSATASPHRADGASYVARFGPGYARFDADVHGIGSELTQCVAESDPVKVSRLRLHNHSGRARRIALAHGVEWMLGPIGSDPRATTQVVSDTTRGAVFARNAWREEFARSVAFIACAADAVAAGSDEGPRSAVVASVELAPDAVAEFVFLLGEGEDRAAAQALVDRYRRVDFDALLAGARQTWDGVRESLQVETPHRSIDLLVNRCLPYQVLACRLWARTAFYQASGAYGFRDQLQDVGALCIARPDLARRHILLSASRQFEEGDVQHWWLPPSGKGVRTRMVDDRLWLPYIAAHYIVTTGDAAILDAQVPFVHGEALQPGQADAFFAPAKSAQTASLFEHCARAIDASLATGVHGLPLMGSGDWNDGMNRVGIGGKGESVWMGWFLARVIGDFAPFAEGRRDPRVARWRDHVRALELALETKAWDGNWYRRAFFDDGTPLGTSADSECRIESMAQSWAVISGAGDPDRAARAMRAVNQHLVRGNDGLVALFTEPFDKTRHDPGYIKGYPPGLRENGGQYTHGSIWSLIAFAMLGEGDKAGELLEIFDPIRKSDTPDKAARYKVEPYVECADVYSVAPHVGRGGWTWYSGSAGWLYRAIVEWVLGFRLRGDRLHLEPCIPRGWKGFALTCRRGNTSWRIEVDNPQHVCRGVATIEVDGVTLQGSRAGIALVDDGAEHHVRVVLHKETN
;
A
#
# COMPACT_ATOMS: atom_id res chain seq x y z
N MET A 1 50.86 10.39 -0.37
CA MET A 1 50.74 11.57 0.50
C MET A 1 50.56 12.78 -0.41
N SER A 2 49.30 13.10 -0.72
CA SER A 2 48.87 14.37 -1.33
C SER A 2 47.35 14.45 -1.11
N ASP A 3 46.93 15.39 -0.26
CA ASP A 3 45.57 15.93 -0.09
C ASP A 3 44.38 15.01 -0.39
N ASP A 4 44.18 13.98 0.43
CA ASP A 4 42.91 13.24 0.51
C ASP A 4 41.92 14.06 1.35
N ALA A 5 41.06 14.84 0.69
CA ALA A 5 40.07 15.66 1.35
C ALA A 5 38.97 14.79 1.99
N ALA A 6 38.95 14.75 3.33
CA ALA A 6 37.82 14.27 4.11
C ALA A 6 36.55 15.06 3.76
N LEU A 7 35.42 14.36 3.62
CA LEU A 7 34.12 14.92 3.28
C LEU A 7 33.43 15.61 4.48
N PRO A 8 32.58 16.63 4.25
CA PRO A 8 31.58 17.06 5.24
C PRO A 8 30.63 15.90 5.53
N ALA A 9 30.06 15.84 6.75
CA ALA A 9 29.34 14.69 7.31
C ALA A 9 28.05 14.20 6.60
N ALA A 10 27.79 14.60 5.35
CA ALA A 10 26.59 14.27 4.59
C ALA A 10 26.77 14.42 3.06
N SER A 11 27.49 13.51 2.38
CA SER A 11 27.58 13.51 0.91
C SER A 11 27.05 12.27 0.18
N VAL A 12 26.76 12.48 -1.12
CA VAL A 12 26.46 11.45 -2.11
C VAL A 12 27.42 11.61 -3.28
N HIS A 13 27.88 10.49 -3.84
CA HIS A 13 28.79 10.44 -4.96
C HIS A 13 28.10 9.82 -6.18
N LEU A 14 28.21 10.48 -7.35
CA LEU A 14 27.49 10.10 -8.57
C LEU A 14 28.46 9.48 -9.58
N LEU A 15 28.43 8.16 -9.70
CA LEU A 15 29.28 7.36 -10.59
C LEU A 15 28.57 7.05 -11.90
N GLY A 16 29.36 6.91 -12.97
CA GLY A 16 28.89 6.54 -14.31
C GLY A 16 28.51 7.74 -15.18
N HIS A 17 28.17 7.46 -16.43
CA HIS A 17 27.67 8.47 -17.36
C HIS A 17 26.79 7.83 -18.45
N GLY A 18 25.91 8.63 -19.05
CA GLY A 18 25.01 8.21 -20.11
C GLY A 18 23.83 7.39 -19.58
N ASP A 19 23.66 6.18 -20.11
CA ASP A 19 22.47 5.37 -19.86
C ASP A 19 22.44 4.74 -18.46
N TYR A 20 23.56 4.64 -17.75
CA TYR A 20 23.65 3.99 -16.44
C TYR A 20 24.44 4.83 -15.43
N ALA A 21 23.92 4.93 -14.21
CA ALA A 21 24.61 5.62 -13.11
C ALA A 21 24.39 4.88 -11.78
N THR A 22 25.34 5.04 -10.87
CA THR A 22 25.25 4.55 -9.49
C THR A 22 25.49 5.70 -8.53
N TRP A 23 24.61 5.85 -7.55
CA TRP A 23 24.73 6.87 -6.51
C TRP A 23 25.12 6.17 -5.22
N VAL A 24 26.15 6.66 -4.53
CA VAL A 24 26.68 6.03 -3.30
C VAL A 24 26.93 7.09 -2.23
N THR A 25 26.42 6.88 -1.03
CA THR A 25 26.69 7.74 0.13
C THR A 25 28.01 7.36 0.81
N GLU A 26 28.52 8.23 1.67
CA GLU A 26 29.68 7.93 2.55
C GLU A 26 29.46 6.71 3.45
N GLY A 27 28.20 6.39 3.74
CA GLY A 27 27.84 5.18 4.47
C GLY A 27 27.84 3.92 3.63
N GLY A 28 27.89 4.02 2.30
CA GLY A 28 27.78 2.91 1.36
C GLY A 28 26.37 2.56 0.91
N ALA A 29 25.35 3.29 1.37
CA ALA A 29 23.98 3.16 0.83
C ALA A 29 23.87 3.84 -0.54
N GLY A 30 22.79 3.54 -1.27
CA GLY A 30 22.52 4.19 -2.55
C GLY A 30 21.79 3.30 -3.54
N CYS A 31 21.67 3.76 -4.79
CA CYS A 31 20.96 3.07 -5.87
C CYS A 31 21.72 3.06 -7.18
N SER A 32 21.27 2.19 -8.08
CA SER A 32 21.67 2.16 -9.48
C SER A 32 20.46 2.55 -10.35
N ARG A 33 20.71 3.28 -11.43
CA ARG A 33 19.69 3.85 -12.32
C ARG A 33 20.04 3.57 -13.77
N TRP A 34 19.02 3.36 -14.61
CA TRP A 34 19.19 3.13 -16.04
C TRP A 34 18.08 3.84 -16.84
N LYS A 35 18.46 4.77 -17.73
CA LYS A 35 17.52 5.53 -18.61
C LYS A 35 16.30 6.11 -17.87
N GLY A 36 16.53 6.74 -16.72
CA GLY A 36 15.53 7.35 -15.85
C GLY A 36 14.86 6.38 -14.88
N LEU A 37 14.99 5.07 -15.09
CA LEU A 37 14.40 4.03 -14.24
C LEU A 37 15.31 3.70 -13.06
N ALA A 38 14.71 3.44 -11.91
CA ALA A 38 15.39 2.86 -10.77
C ALA A 38 15.64 1.36 -11.04
N VAL A 39 16.90 0.95 -10.96
CA VAL A 39 17.29 -0.47 -11.01
C VAL A 39 17.17 -1.05 -9.61
N THR A 40 17.77 -0.36 -8.64
CA THR A 40 17.74 -0.72 -7.22
C THR A 40 17.08 0.35 -6.37
N ARG A 41 16.49 -0.07 -5.24
CA ARG A 41 15.72 0.79 -4.34
C ARG A 41 16.62 1.64 -3.43
N TRP A 42 16.37 2.95 -3.39
CA TRP A 42 16.92 3.85 -2.37
C TRP A 42 16.20 5.20 -2.41
N HIS A 43 15.85 5.73 -1.23
CA HIS A 43 15.28 7.06 -1.07
C HIS A 43 15.96 7.81 0.08
N ALA A 44 16.44 9.03 -0.19
CA ALA A 44 17.20 9.83 0.79
C ALA A 44 16.41 10.18 2.06
N GLY A 45 15.07 10.20 1.99
CA GLY A 45 14.18 10.51 3.12
C GLY A 45 13.90 9.37 4.10
N ARG A 46 14.36 8.14 3.83
CA ARG A 46 14.19 6.99 4.74
C ARG A 46 15.27 7.00 5.84
N ARG A 47 15.12 6.18 6.89
CA ARG A 47 16.20 6.10 7.89
C ARG A 47 17.43 5.51 7.23
N ILE A 48 18.57 6.07 7.60
CA ILE A 48 19.87 5.68 7.09
C ILE A 48 20.08 4.17 7.30
N GLY A 49 20.49 3.45 6.25
CA GLY A 49 20.73 2.00 6.29
C GLY A 49 19.51 1.10 6.09
N GLU A 50 18.29 1.64 5.95
CA GLU A 50 17.07 0.83 5.71
C GLU A 50 16.93 0.33 4.28
N GLN A 51 17.57 0.98 3.31
CA GLN A 51 17.51 0.66 1.89
C GLN A 51 18.89 0.76 1.24
N GLY A 52 19.11 0.03 0.16
CA GLY A 52 20.29 0.15 -0.70
C GLY A 52 20.89 -1.17 -1.15
N GLY A 53 21.98 -1.09 -1.91
CA GLY A 53 22.78 -2.25 -2.33
C GLY A 53 24.00 -2.45 -1.43
N TYR A 54 24.13 -3.61 -0.80
CA TYR A 54 25.18 -3.89 0.19
C TYR A 54 25.93 -5.19 -0.08
N VAL A 55 27.18 -5.25 0.43
CA VAL A 55 28.01 -6.45 0.47
C VAL A 55 28.34 -6.76 1.93
N TYR A 56 28.05 -7.98 2.35
CA TYR A 56 28.34 -8.48 3.69
C TYR A 56 29.50 -9.46 3.65
N ALA A 57 30.28 -9.47 4.74
CA ALA A 57 31.28 -10.48 5.04
C ALA A 57 30.93 -11.17 6.36
N ARG A 58 31.12 -12.49 6.44
CA ARG A 58 30.92 -13.27 7.66
C ARG A 58 32.05 -14.27 7.86
N ASP A 59 32.74 -14.20 9.00
CA ASP A 59 33.71 -15.23 9.40
C ASP A 59 32.92 -16.46 9.87
N THR A 60 33.11 -17.58 9.18
CA THR A 60 32.39 -18.83 9.47
C THR A 60 32.85 -19.50 10.77
N ARG A 61 34.01 -19.10 11.31
CA ARG A 61 34.59 -19.70 12.51
C ARG A 61 33.91 -19.23 13.80
N ASP A 62 33.58 -17.94 13.90
CA ASP A 62 32.93 -17.36 15.08
C ASP A 62 31.53 -16.79 14.77
N GLY A 63 31.14 -16.75 13.49
CA GLY A 63 29.85 -16.25 13.04
C GLY A 63 29.72 -14.73 13.05
N ALA A 64 30.79 -14.00 13.35
CA ALA A 64 30.79 -12.54 13.28
C ALA A 64 30.61 -12.08 11.83
N PHE A 65 29.73 -11.10 11.61
CA PHE A 65 29.49 -10.53 10.30
C PHE A 65 29.46 -9.00 10.33
N TRP A 66 29.78 -8.40 9.20
CA TRP A 66 29.80 -6.95 8.98
C TRP A 66 29.45 -6.64 7.52
N SER A 67 29.05 -5.40 7.25
CA SER A 67 28.97 -4.86 5.89
C SER A 67 30.31 -4.29 5.47
N ALA A 68 30.67 -4.39 4.19
CA ALA A 68 31.93 -3.85 3.67
C ALA A 68 32.03 -2.32 3.80
N THR A 69 30.88 -1.66 3.95
CA THR A 69 30.71 -0.23 4.22
C THR A 69 30.19 0.01 5.64
N ALA A 70 30.12 1.26 6.10
CA ALA A 70 29.56 1.58 7.42
C ALA A 70 28.10 1.16 7.54
N GLN A 71 27.29 1.34 6.51
CA GLN A 71 25.91 0.87 6.46
C GLN A 71 25.85 -0.50 5.77
N PRO A 72 24.87 -1.34 6.14
CA PRO A 72 23.84 -1.10 7.15
C PRO A 72 24.25 -1.55 8.57
N CYS A 73 25.38 -2.25 8.74
CA CYS A 73 25.74 -2.88 10.02
C CYS A 73 26.35 -1.93 11.08
N GLY A 74 26.68 -0.70 10.70
CA GLY A 74 27.47 0.23 11.51
C GLY A 74 28.98 -0.06 11.48
N GLY A 75 29.72 0.66 12.33
CA GLY A 75 31.17 0.51 12.51
C GLY A 75 32.00 1.59 11.81
N ALA A 76 33.26 1.72 12.23
CA ALA A 76 34.19 2.67 11.64
C ALA A 76 34.66 2.18 10.27
N VAL A 77 34.62 3.07 9.27
CA VAL A 77 35.08 2.81 7.91
C VAL A 77 35.88 4.02 7.42
N GLU A 78 36.99 3.78 6.75
CA GLU A 78 37.68 4.77 5.96
C GLU A 78 37.10 4.74 4.55
N HIS A 79 36.90 5.92 3.94
CA HIS A 79 36.38 6.01 2.59
C HIS A 79 37.16 7.05 1.78
N TRP A 80 37.30 6.78 0.49
CA TRP A 80 37.95 7.64 -0.49
C TRP A 80 37.08 7.71 -1.74
N ARG A 81 37.21 8.82 -2.47
CA ARG A 81 36.52 9.02 -3.74
C ARG A 81 37.41 9.73 -4.75
N ASP A 82 37.22 9.39 -6.00
CA ASP A 82 37.63 10.17 -7.16
C ASP A 82 36.43 10.30 -8.11
N GLU A 83 36.56 10.91 -9.28
CA GLU A 83 35.43 11.09 -10.20
C GLU A 83 34.87 9.77 -10.78
N ALA A 84 35.67 8.70 -10.79
CA ALA A 84 35.34 7.43 -11.44
C ALA A 84 35.02 6.30 -10.46
N MET A 85 35.40 6.42 -9.19
CA MET A 85 35.31 5.32 -8.23
C MET A 85 35.14 5.81 -6.79
N VAL A 86 34.44 5.00 -6.00
CA VAL A 86 34.41 5.09 -4.53
C VAL A 86 35.09 3.87 -3.93
N ARG A 87 35.91 4.09 -2.90
CA ARG A 87 36.59 3.03 -2.14
C ARG A 87 36.24 3.12 -0.66
N PHE A 88 36.03 1.97 -0.03
CA PHE A 88 35.87 1.81 1.42
C PHE A 88 36.90 0.82 1.94
N ALA A 89 37.40 1.04 3.15
CA ALA A 89 38.20 0.08 3.89
C ALA A 89 37.82 0.07 5.36
N ARG A 90 37.70 -1.12 5.94
CA ARG A 90 37.45 -1.32 7.37
C ARG A 90 38.15 -2.58 7.86
N ARG A 91 38.33 -2.64 9.17
CA ARG A 91 38.95 -3.77 9.85
C ARG A 91 38.02 -4.32 10.92
N ASP A 92 37.74 -5.61 10.81
CA ASP A 92 36.88 -6.34 11.73
C ASP A 92 37.67 -7.56 12.23
N GLY A 93 38.22 -7.44 13.45
CA GLY A 93 39.14 -8.43 14.01
C GLY A 93 40.43 -8.58 13.20
N ALA A 94 40.65 -9.79 12.66
CA ALA A 94 41.83 -10.13 11.86
C ALA A 94 41.66 -9.86 10.36
N ILE A 95 40.44 -9.52 9.91
CA ILE A 95 40.15 -9.33 8.50
C ILE A 95 40.03 -7.84 8.19
N THR A 96 40.79 -7.40 7.18
CA THR A 96 40.63 -6.10 6.54
C THR A 96 39.80 -6.29 5.27
N THR A 97 38.67 -5.61 5.18
CA THR A 97 37.77 -5.64 4.02
C THR A 97 37.89 -4.32 3.25
N THR A 98 38.13 -4.41 1.94
CA THR A 98 38.09 -3.26 1.02
C THR A 98 36.96 -3.43 0.02
N LEU A 99 36.20 -2.37 -0.28
CA LEU A 99 35.19 -2.34 -1.34
C LEU A 99 35.52 -1.21 -2.31
N GLU A 100 35.53 -1.50 -3.61
CA GLU A 100 35.69 -0.54 -4.69
C GLU A 100 34.46 -0.61 -5.60
N ILE A 101 33.89 0.53 -5.98
CA ILE A 101 32.69 0.63 -6.81
C ILE A 101 32.98 1.52 -8.02
N ALA A 102 32.80 0.99 -9.23
CA ALA A 102 32.90 1.75 -10.47
C ALA A 102 31.85 1.29 -11.48
N VAL A 103 31.49 2.20 -12.39
CA VAL A 103 30.61 1.94 -13.54
C VAL A 103 31.48 1.90 -14.80
N ASP A 104 31.26 0.90 -15.65
CA ASP A 104 31.94 0.81 -16.94
C ASP A 104 31.54 1.99 -17.82
N PRO A 105 32.49 2.79 -18.31
CA PRO A 105 32.15 3.96 -19.10
C PRO A 105 31.46 3.67 -20.45
N GLY A 106 31.70 2.48 -21.02
CA GLY A 106 31.18 2.10 -22.34
C GLY A 106 29.92 1.25 -22.32
N SER A 107 29.40 0.89 -21.14
CA SER A 107 28.25 0.00 -21.03
C SER A 107 27.52 0.10 -19.69
N ALA A 108 26.27 -0.35 -19.65
CA ALA A 108 25.45 -0.37 -18.44
C ALA A 108 25.87 -1.51 -17.48
N VAL A 109 27.10 -1.45 -16.99
CA VAL A 109 27.72 -2.43 -16.08
C VAL A 109 28.31 -1.72 -14.86
N GLU A 110 27.92 -2.18 -13.67
CA GLU A 110 28.48 -1.79 -12.38
C GLU A 110 29.34 -2.94 -11.83
N VAL A 111 30.55 -2.62 -11.36
CA VAL A 111 31.43 -3.59 -10.69
C VAL A 111 31.70 -3.14 -9.26
N ARG A 112 31.39 -4.03 -8.30
CA ARG A 112 31.72 -3.90 -6.88
C ARG A 112 32.82 -4.90 -6.52
N GLY A 113 34.06 -4.44 -6.52
CA GLY A 113 35.25 -5.23 -6.20
C GLY A 113 35.49 -5.31 -4.70
N VAL A 114 35.65 -6.52 -4.17
CA VAL A 114 35.85 -6.79 -2.74
C VAL A 114 37.21 -7.43 -2.53
N GLY A 115 38.00 -6.87 -1.61
CA GLY A 115 39.25 -7.43 -1.13
C GLY A 115 39.12 -7.89 0.32
N LEU A 116 39.59 -9.09 0.61
CA LEU A 116 39.70 -9.64 1.96
C LEU A 116 41.16 -9.94 2.26
N ARG A 117 41.76 -9.18 3.17
CA ARG A 117 43.12 -9.41 3.66
C ARG A 117 43.07 -9.96 5.07
N ASN A 118 43.75 -11.08 5.31
CA ASN A 118 43.85 -11.68 6.62
C ASN A 118 45.16 -11.25 7.30
N ASP A 119 45.07 -10.30 8.22
CA ASP A 119 46.19 -9.80 9.01
C ASP A 119 46.44 -10.62 10.29
N GLY A 120 45.71 -11.73 10.46
CA GLY A 120 45.88 -12.69 11.54
C GLY A 120 46.94 -13.76 11.27
N LEU A 121 47.14 -14.63 12.26
CA LEU A 121 48.11 -15.73 12.21
C LEU A 121 47.54 -17.06 11.73
N VAL A 122 46.22 -17.14 11.53
CA VAL A 122 45.50 -18.38 11.18
C VAL A 122 44.66 -18.15 9.93
N GLU A 123 44.52 -19.19 9.11
CA GLU A 123 43.58 -19.20 7.98
C GLU A 123 42.15 -18.90 8.43
N ARG A 124 41.40 -18.19 7.59
CA ARG A 124 39.98 -17.83 7.81
C ARG A 124 39.13 -18.17 6.60
N ASP A 125 37.94 -18.70 6.86
CA ASP A 125 36.90 -18.91 5.85
C ASP A 125 35.84 -17.82 6.00
N VAL A 126 35.76 -16.95 4.99
CA VAL A 126 34.88 -15.78 4.99
C VAL A 126 33.84 -15.93 3.89
N GLU A 127 32.57 -15.84 4.25
CA GLU A 127 31.44 -15.78 3.32
C GLU A 127 31.24 -14.34 2.87
N LEU A 128 31.27 -14.10 1.55
CA LEU A 128 30.86 -12.84 0.94
C LEU A 128 29.45 -12.98 0.39
N THR A 129 28.56 -12.06 0.75
CA THR A 129 27.14 -12.09 0.32
C THR A 129 26.71 -10.72 -0.18
N SER A 130 26.17 -10.62 -1.39
CA SER A 130 25.53 -9.39 -1.89
C SER A 130 24.05 -9.32 -1.51
N CYS A 131 23.49 -8.12 -1.44
CA CYS A 131 22.05 -7.89 -1.41
C CYS A 131 21.73 -6.58 -2.12
N ALA A 132 20.90 -6.62 -3.16
CA ALA A 132 20.40 -5.44 -3.85
C ALA A 132 18.88 -5.56 -4.06
N GLU A 133 18.12 -4.62 -3.50
CA GLU A 133 16.65 -4.57 -3.64
C GLU A 133 16.26 -4.07 -5.04
N LEU A 134 15.45 -4.83 -5.77
CA LEU A 134 15.12 -4.53 -7.17
C LEU A 134 13.83 -3.71 -7.32
N VAL A 135 13.85 -2.77 -8.26
CA VAL A 135 12.69 -1.97 -8.68
C VAL A 135 12.38 -2.18 -10.16
N LEU A 136 13.39 -2.03 -11.02
CA LEU A 136 13.30 -2.14 -12.49
C LEU A 136 12.17 -1.28 -13.10
N GLY A 137 12.00 -0.05 -12.62
CA GLY A 137 10.86 0.79 -13.00
C GLY A 137 10.97 2.22 -12.46
N SER A 138 9.85 2.96 -12.49
CA SER A 138 9.81 4.32 -11.95
C SER A 138 9.98 4.33 -10.42
N SER A 139 10.90 5.16 -9.90
CA SER A 139 11.05 5.37 -8.46
C SER A 139 9.76 5.91 -7.84
N ARG A 140 9.09 6.87 -8.50
CA ARG A 140 7.81 7.44 -8.02
C ARG A 140 6.73 6.38 -7.85
N ALA A 141 6.63 5.43 -8.78
CA ALA A 141 5.66 4.34 -8.69
C ALA A 141 6.02 3.36 -7.55
N ASP A 142 7.31 3.08 -7.33
CA ASP A 142 7.77 2.31 -6.17
C ASP A 142 7.47 3.05 -4.86
N ASP A 143 7.83 4.33 -4.73
CA ASP A 143 7.62 5.13 -3.51
C ASP A 143 6.15 5.30 -3.15
N SER A 144 5.27 5.44 -4.15
CA SER A 144 3.82 5.59 -3.92
C SER A 144 3.14 4.28 -3.53
N HIS A 145 3.63 3.13 -4.05
CA HIS A 145 3.01 1.83 -3.77
C HIS A 145 3.98 0.62 -3.96
N PRO A 146 4.95 0.42 -3.06
CA PRO A 146 6.04 -0.55 -3.26
C PRO A 146 5.58 -1.99 -3.51
N ALA A 147 4.64 -2.50 -2.70
CA ALA A 147 4.14 -3.87 -2.80
C ALA A 147 3.48 -4.19 -4.16
N TYR A 148 2.82 -3.20 -4.77
CA TYR A 148 2.21 -3.34 -6.09
C TYR A 148 3.27 -3.24 -7.19
N SER A 149 4.16 -2.23 -7.09
CA SER A 149 5.23 -2.01 -8.08
C SER A 149 6.11 -3.25 -8.27
N LYS A 150 6.49 -3.91 -7.17
CA LYS A 150 7.43 -5.05 -7.20
C LYS A 150 6.82 -6.38 -7.63
N MET A 151 5.49 -6.53 -7.61
CA MET A 151 4.81 -7.75 -8.07
C MET A 151 5.10 -8.08 -9.54
N PHE A 152 5.38 -7.05 -10.34
CA PHE A 152 5.67 -7.19 -11.77
C PHE A 152 7.09 -7.64 -12.07
N VAL A 153 7.97 -7.75 -11.07
CA VAL A 153 9.36 -8.17 -11.28
C VAL A 153 9.47 -9.68 -11.09
N GLN A 154 10.00 -10.36 -12.10
CA GLN A 154 10.28 -11.79 -12.09
C GLN A 154 11.78 -12.04 -12.00
N THR A 155 12.15 -13.19 -11.46
CA THR A 155 13.56 -13.57 -11.29
C THR A 155 13.83 -14.97 -11.85
N ALA A 156 15.04 -15.20 -12.33
CA ALA A 156 15.49 -16.50 -12.84
C ALA A 156 17.00 -16.67 -12.61
N ILE A 157 17.50 -17.88 -12.84
CA ILE A 157 18.93 -18.19 -12.89
C ILE A 157 19.29 -18.73 -14.27
N GLU A 158 20.43 -18.29 -14.80
CA GLU A 158 20.96 -18.75 -16.08
C GLU A 158 22.26 -19.55 -15.86
N HIS A 159 22.28 -20.78 -16.40
CA HIS A 159 23.41 -21.70 -16.30
C HIS A 159 24.11 -21.96 -17.65
N VAL A 160 23.48 -21.63 -18.79
CA VAL A 160 24.02 -21.99 -20.11
C VAL A 160 25.28 -21.17 -20.44
N VAL A 161 25.40 -19.97 -19.87
CA VAL A 161 26.53 -19.09 -20.14
C VAL A 161 27.69 -19.36 -19.16
N VAL A 162 27.46 -19.84 -17.94
CA VAL A 162 28.46 -19.96 -16.87
C VAL A 162 28.26 -21.26 -16.08
N GLU A 163 29.33 -22.03 -15.81
CA GLU A 163 29.29 -23.15 -14.84
C GLU A 163 28.88 -22.69 -13.42
N GLN A 164 28.84 -21.38 -13.19
CA GLN A 164 28.57 -20.71 -11.92
C GLN A 164 27.44 -19.67 -12.13
N GLY A 165 26.20 -20.02 -11.83
CA GLY A 165 24.98 -19.35 -12.33
C GLY A 165 24.89 -17.81 -12.17
N VAL A 166 24.20 -17.17 -13.12
CA VAL A 166 23.91 -15.72 -13.17
C VAL A 166 22.45 -15.47 -12.78
N LEU A 167 22.19 -14.55 -11.86
CA LEU A 167 20.83 -14.15 -11.54
C LEU A 167 20.31 -13.18 -12.59
N LEU A 168 19.08 -13.37 -13.03
CA LEU A 168 18.35 -12.51 -13.95
C LEU A 168 17.08 -11.98 -13.28
N ALA A 169 16.70 -10.75 -13.61
CA ALA A 169 15.41 -10.18 -13.27
C ALA A 169 14.87 -9.32 -14.41
N TRP A 170 13.56 -9.34 -14.59
CA TRP A 170 12.88 -8.50 -15.60
C TRP A 170 11.52 -8.06 -15.09
N ARG A 171 10.99 -6.99 -15.69
CA ARG A 171 9.66 -6.47 -15.37
C ARG A 171 8.62 -6.90 -16.41
N ARG A 172 7.50 -7.46 -15.96
CA ARG A 172 6.30 -7.69 -16.77
C ARG A 172 5.64 -6.34 -17.08
N LYS A 173 5.35 -6.11 -18.37
CA LYS A 173 4.72 -4.89 -18.83
C LYS A 173 3.23 -4.87 -18.52
N LYS A 174 2.73 -3.72 -18.05
CA LYS A 174 1.29 -3.43 -17.95
C LYS A 174 0.78 -2.76 -19.21
N ASP A 175 1.63 -1.92 -19.80
CA ASP A 175 1.40 -1.28 -21.07
C ASP A 175 2.45 -1.75 -22.09
N PRO A 176 2.04 -2.21 -23.29
CA PRO A 176 2.97 -2.56 -24.36
C PRO A 176 3.98 -1.46 -24.70
N ALA A 177 3.66 -0.18 -24.43
CA ALA A 177 4.56 0.96 -24.62
C ALA A 177 5.63 1.11 -23.53
N GLU A 178 5.52 0.41 -22.40
CA GLU A 178 6.57 0.38 -21.39
C GLU A 178 7.87 -0.23 -21.98
N PRO A 179 9.05 0.28 -21.63
CA PRO A 179 10.31 -0.26 -22.11
C PRO A 179 10.56 -1.66 -21.53
N ASP A 180 11.24 -2.52 -22.29
CA ASP A 180 11.79 -3.76 -21.75
C ASP A 180 12.98 -3.44 -20.85
N VAL A 181 13.03 -4.08 -19.68
CA VAL A 181 14.11 -3.91 -18.70
C VAL A 181 14.52 -5.28 -18.19
N TRP A 182 15.77 -5.64 -18.46
CA TRP A 182 16.42 -6.85 -18.00
C TRP A 182 17.65 -6.47 -17.17
N ALA A 183 17.74 -7.02 -15.96
CA ALA A 183 18.90 -6.88 -15.09
C ALA A 183 19.55 -8.24 -14.87
N ALA A 184 20.87 -8.25 -14.72
CA ALA A 184 21.64 -9.43 -14.37
C ALA A 184 22.61 -9.13 -13.23
N HIS A 185 22.88 -10.14 -12.40
CA HIS A 185 23.84 -10.06 -11.31
C HIS A 185 24.70 -11.33 -11.26
N ALA A 186 26.02 -11.13 -11.24
CA ALA A 186 27.01 -12.20 -11.25
C ALA A 186 28.06 -11.97 -10.16
N LEU A 187 28.70 -13.07 -9.76
CA LEU A 187 29.83 -13.08 -8.83
C LEU A 187 31.05 -13.65 -9.57
N VAL A 188 32.19 -13.00 -9.43
CA VAL A 188 33.49 -13.41 -9.98
C VAL A 188 34.47 -13.51 -8.83
N VAL A 189 35.12 -14.66 -8.66
CA VAL A 189 36.09 -14.91 -7.59
C VAL A 189 37.48 -15.10 -8.19
N ASP A 190 38.50 -14.55 -7.54
CA ASP A 190 39.90 -14.78 -7.87
C ASP A 190 40.47 -15.95 -7.07
N GLY A 191 40.61 -17.10 -7.72
CA GLY A 191 41.08 -18.37 -7.14
C GLY A 191 39.96 -19.35 -6.80
N ASP A 192 40.26 -20.34 -5.96
CA ASP A 192 39.34 -21.41 -5.60
C ASP A 192 38.25 -20.94 -4.61
N GLU A 193 37.01 -21.35 -4.87
CA GLU A 193 35.86 -21.18 -3.97
C GLU A 193 35.76 -22.37 -3.01
N ALA A 194 35.57 -22.10 -1.72
CA ALA A 194 35.41 -23.15 -0.71
C ALA A 194 33.92 -23.54 -0.58
N GLY A 195 33.47 -24.49 -1.40
CA GLY A 195 32.06 -24.93 -1.45
C GLY A 195 31.31 -24.38 -2.66
N GLY A 196 30.01 -24.66 -2.76
CA GLY A 196 29.17 -24.19 -3.88
C GLY A 196 28.68 -22.75 -3.70
N ARG A 197 28.27 -22.12 -4.80
CA ARG A 197 27.59 -20.81 -4.77
C ARG A 197 26.15 -20.94 -4.31
N GLU A 198 25.71 -19.99 -3.51
CA GLU A 198 24.32 -19.89 -3.05
C GLU A 198 23.70 -18.60 -3.58
N TRP A 199 22.37 -18.58 -3.71
CA TRP A 199 21.64 -17.39 -4.15
C TRP A 199 20.29 -17.25 -3.44
N GLU A 200 19.80 -16.02 -3.39
CA GLU A 200 18.45 -15.70 -2.97
C GLU A 200 17.89 -14.57 -3.85
N THR A 201 16.60 -14.68 -4.19
CA THR A 201 15.88 -13.61 -4.87
C THR A 201 14.65 -13.13 -4.11
N ASP A 202 14.25 -13.78 -3.02
CA ASP A 202 13.18 -13.35 -2.11
C ASP A 202 13.73 -12.60 -0.89
N ARG A 203 13.48 -11.29 -0.81
CA ARG A 203 13.90 -10.43 0.31
C ARG A 203 13.36 -10.92 1.65
N ALA A 204 12.15 -11.48 1.69
CA ALA A 204 11.55 -12.00 2.90
C ALA A 204 12.35 -13.19 3.47
N ARG A 205 12.95 -14.02 2.60
CA ARG A 205 13.82 -15.13 2.98
C ARG A 205 15.21 -14.67 3.41
N PHE A 206 15.73 -13.62 2.77
CA PHE A 206 17.03 -13.04 3.10
C PHE A 206 17.02 -12.30 4.45
N ILE A 207 16.14 -11.31 4.60
CA ILE A 207 16.06 -10.47 5.80
C ILE A 207 15.38 -11.22 6.95
N GLY A 208 14.35 -12.02 6.64
CA GLY A 208 13.46 -12.60 7.65
C GLY A 208 12.38 -11.60 8.10
N ARG A 209 11.22 -12.11 8.52
CA ARG A 209 10.12 -11.30 9.07
C ARG A 209 10.58 -10.52 10.31
N ASP A 210 10.22 -9.24 10.38
CA ASP A 210 10.67 -8.26 11.40
C ASP A 210 12.20 -8.07 11.45
N GLY A 211 12.93 -8.53 10.44
CA GLY A 211 14.36 -8.30 10.30
C GLY A 211 14.67 -6.94 9.69
N SER A 212 15.95 -6.66 9.51
CA SER A 212 16.43 -5.47 8.79
C SER A 212 17.70 -5.78 7.99
N LEU A 213 18.06 -4.91 7.05
CA LEU A 213 19.34 -5.01 6.33
C LEU A 213 20.55 -4.88 7.28
N ALA A 214 20.41 -4.25 8.44
CA ALA A 214 21.48 -4.16 9.44
C ALA A 214 21.77 -5.49 10.15
N ALA A 215 20.79 -6.39 10.20
CA ALA A 215 20.91 -7.69 10.86
C ALA A 215 20.07 -8.78 10.17
N PRO A 216 20.30 -9.06 8.88
CA PRO A 216 19.47 -9.96 8.10
C PRO A 216 19.61 -11.40 8.60
N ALA A 217 18.51 -12.14 8.62
CA ALA A 217 18.46 -13.51 9.14
C ALA A 217 19.48 -14.41 8.43
N ALA A 218 19.64 -14.28 7.11
CA ALA A 218 20.61 -15.05 6.31
C ALA A 218 22.08 -14.87 6.76
N MET A 219 22.43 -13.77 7.41
CA MET A 219 23.80 -13.54 7.93
C MET A 219 23.94 -13.95 9.40
N ARG A 220 22.85 -13.91 10.17
CA ARG A 220 22.87 -14.19 11.61
C ARG A 220 23.02 -15.67 11.95
N ASP A 221 22.28 -16.54 11.28
CA ASP A 221 22.28 -17.98 11.59
C ASP A 221 23.26 -18.78 10.72
N GLY A 222 23.82 -18.18 9.66
CA GLY A 222 24.74 -18.83 8.73
C GLY A 222 24.09 -19.94 7.90
N ARG A 223 22.74 -19.93 7.77
CA ARG A 223 22.03 -20.90 6.94
C ARG A 223 22.35 -20.70 5.45
N ALA A 224 22.25 -21.78 4.68
CA ALA A 224 22.32 -21.71 3.22
C ALA A 224 21.18 -20.84 2.67
N LEU A 225 21.44 -20.07 1.61
CA LEU A 225 20.39 -19.33 0.91
C LEU A 225 19.40 -20.31 0.24
N SER A 226 18.12 -19.94 0.19
CA SER A 226 17.05 -20.87 -0.18
C SER A 226 16.96 -21.16 -1.69
N GLY A 227 17.62 -20.36 -2.53
CA GLY A 227 17.60 -20.51 -3.97
C GLY A 227 16.25 -20.22 -4.64
N THR A 228 15.38 -19.40 -4.04
CA THR A 228 14.06 -19.10 -4.62
C THR A 228 14.17 -18.32 -5.94
N LEU A 229 13.22 -18.53 -6.86
CA LEU A 229 13.18 -17.93 -8.20
C LEU A 229 11.72 -17.72 -8.65
N GLY A 230 11.53 -16.99 -9.75
CA GLY A 230 10.23 -16.72 -10.36
C GLY A 230 9.55 -15.49 -9.75
N THR A 231 8.23 -15.59 -9.55
CA THR A 231 7.41 -14.56 -8.92
C THR A 231 7.58 -14.62 -7.40
N VAL A 232 8.61 -13.97 -6.86
CA VAL A 232 8.94 -14.00 -5.42
C VAL A 232 8.20 -12.95 -4.58
N LEU A 233 7.49 -12.02 -5.23
CA LEU A 233 6.75 -10.90 -4.62
C LEU A 233 7.58 -9.83 -3.91
N ASP A 234 8.84 -10.09 -3.56
CA ASP A 234 9.76 -9.10 -2.96
C ASP A 234 11.20 -9.30 -3.47
N PRO A 235 11.48 -8.89 -4.71
CA PRO A 235 12.67 -9.28 -5.45
C PRO A 235 13.96 -8.61 -4.94
N ILE A 236 15.00 -9.41 -4.76
CA ILE A 236 16.39 -8.98 -4.55
C ILE A 236 17.33 -9.72 -5.52
N PHE A 237 18.55 -9.20 -5.66
CA PHE A 237 19.70 -10.01 -6.05
C PHE A 237 20.58 -10.26 -4.83
N SER A 238 20.82 -11.53 -4.54
CA SER A 238 21.80 -11.97 -3.54
C SER A 238 22.58 -13.17 -4.04
N LEU A 239 23.89 -13.05 -4.09
CA LEU A 239 24.83 -14.13 -4.38
C LEU A 239 25.78 -14.28 -3.20
N ARG A 240 26.11 -15.53 -2.86
CA ARG A 240 27.08 -15.86 -1.81
C ARG A 240 28.15 -16.82 -2.32
N ALA A 241 29.40 -16.53 -1.97
CA ALA A 241 30.51 -17.47 -2.06
C ALA A 241 31.35 -17.45 -0.77
N ARG A 242 32.01 -18.56 -0.49
CA ARG A 242 32.93 -18.70 0.64
C ARG A 242 34.37 -18.70 0.13
N LEU A 243 35.18 -17.82 0.69
CA LEU A 243 36.58 -17.63 0.33
C LEU A 243 37.49 -18.06 1.47
N ARG A 244 38.48 -18.89 1.15
CA ARG A 244 39.53 -19.28 2.08
C ARG A 244 40.71 -18.32 1.99
N VAL A 245 40.95 -17.58 3.07
CA VAL A 245 41.99 -16.53 3.15
C VAL A 245 43.11 -16.98 4.08
N GLN A 246 44.26 -17.35 3.48
CA GLN A 246 45.48 -17.72 4.22
C GLN A 246 45.97 -16.58 5.10
N ALA A 247 46.66 -16.90 6.19
CA ALA A 247 47.31 -15.90 7.05
C ALA A 247 48.28 -15.02 6.22
N GLY A 248 48.16 -13.70 6.34
CA GLY A 248 48.95 -12.72 5.58
C GLY A 248 48.55 -12.56 4.11
N ALA A 249 47.60 -13.35 3.59
CA ALA A 249 47.18 -13.30 2.19
C ALA A 249 45.99 -12.37 1.96
N THR A 250 45.82 -11.98 0.70
CA THR A 250 44.63 -11.29 0.21
C THR A 250 43.88 -12.19 -0.78
N ARG A 251 42.55 -12.18 -0.71
CA ARG A 251 41.65 -12.75 -1.72
C ARG A 251 40.75 -11.66 -2.28
N ARG A 252 40.35 -11.80 -3.55
CA ARG A 252 39.50 -10.83 -4.23
C ARG A 252 38.27 -11.51 -4.84
N ALA A 253 37.17 -10.79 -4.85
CA ALA A 253 35.97 -11.13 -5.59
C ALA A 253 35.35 -9.85 -6.17
N ALA A 254 34.43 -9.98 -7.12
CA ALA A 254 33.69 -8.87 -7.68
C ALA A 254 32.24 -9.27 -7.90
N PHE A 255 31.31 -8.42 -7.47
CA PHE A 255 29.91 -8.51 -7.86
C PHE A 255 29.69 -7.61 -9.08
N VAL A 256 29.12 -8.17 -10.14
CA VAL A 256 28.88 -7.47 -11.40
C VAL A 256 27.38 -7.37 -11.62
N SER A 257 26.87 -6.16 -11.75
CA SER A 257 25.47 -5.89 -12.10
C SER A 257 25.39 -5.28 -13.49
N ALA A 258 24.47 -5.74 -14.33
CA ALA A 258 24.27 -5.19 -15.67
C ALA A 258 22.78 -4.99 -15.97
N VAL A 259 22.45 -4.03 -16.84
CA VAL A 259 21.08 -3.77 -17.29
C VAL A 259 21.04 -3.58 -18.80
N ALA A 260 20.03 -4.13 -19.46
CA ALA A 260 19.77 -3.93 -20.88
C ALA A 260 18.27 -4.04 -21.21
N ASP A 261 17.90 -3.83 -22.47
CA ASP A 261 16.54 -3.95 -23.00
C ASP A 261 16.13 -5.38 -23.38
N SER A 262 17.06 -6.34 -23.29
CA SER A 262 16.80 -7.73 -23.64
C SER A 262 17.64 -8.69 -22.82
N ARG A 263 17.14 -9.92 -22.69
CA ARG A 263 17.84 -11.03 -22.01
C ARG A 263 19.21 -11.29 -22.65
N GLU A 264 19.28 -11.31 -23.97
CA GLU A 264 20.50 -11.61 -24.72
C GLU A 264 21.54 -10.50 -24.53
N ALA A 265 21.11 -9.23 -24.58
CA ALA A 265 22.01 -8.09 -24.38
C ALA A 265 22.58 -8.05 -22.96
N VAL A 266 21.76 -8.28 -21.92
CA VAL A 266 22.26 -8.23 -20.53
C VAL A 266 23.24 -9.37 -20.24
N LEU A 267 23.01 -10.56 -20.80
CA LEU A 267 23.94 -11.69 -20.69
C LEU A 267 25.26 -11.40 -21.44
N ALA A 268 25.20 -10.75 -22.61
CA ALA A 268 26.39 -10.33 -23.33
C ALA A 268 27.21 -9.26 -22.56
N LEU A 269 26.57 -8.41 -21.77
CA LEU A 269 27.27 -7.48 -20.88
C LEU A 269 28.00 -8.20 -19.75
N ILE A 270 27.32 -9.13 -19.05
CA ILE A 270 27.95 -9.96 -18.01
C ILE A 270 29.12 -10.76 -18.60
N GLN A 271 29.00 -11.26 -19.84
CA GLN A 271 30.04 -12.00 -20.53
C GLN A 271 31.39 -11.27 -20.59
N LYS A 272 31.36 -9.94 -20.74
CA LYS A 272 32.55 -9.10 -20.84
C LYS A 272 33.30 -8.95 -19.52
N CYS A 273 32.67 -9.25 -18.38
CA CYS A 273 33.22 -9.06 -17.04
C CYS A 273 33.33 -10.38 -16.25
N ARG A 274 33.64 -11.49 -16.92
CA ARG A 274 33.60 -12.84 -16.31
C ARG A 274 34.86 -13.30 -15.58
N THR A 275 35.96 -12.57 -15.72
CA THR A 275 37.23 -12.92 -15.08
C THR A 275 37.66 -11.81 -14.15
N PRO A 276 38.44 -12.11 -13.08
CA PRO A 276 38.99 -11.08 -12.21
C PRO A 276 39.73 -9.98 -12.98
N THR A 277 40.48 -10.36 -14.02
CA THR A 277 41.15 -9.43 -14.94
C THR A 277 40.18 -8.52 -15.67
N ALA A 278 39.07 -9.06 -16.19
CA ALA A 278 38.06 -8.27 -16.89
C ALA A 278 37.35 -7.28 -15.95
N CYS A 279 37.04 -7.69 -14.71
CA CYS A 279 36.54 -6.79 -13.67
C CYS A 279 37.56 -5.68 -13.35
N ALA A 280 38.85 -6.01 -13.20
CA ALA A 280 39.90 -5.02 -12.97
C ALA A 280 40.03 -4.01 -14.12
N GLN A 281 39.78 -4.44 -15.36
CA GLN A 281 39.78 -3.54 -16.52
C GLN A 281 38.64 -2.51 -16.50
N VAL A 282 37.50 -2.79 -15.86
CA VAL A 282 36.43 -1.80 -15.67
C VAL A 282 36.95 -0.63 -14.84
N PHE A 283 37.57 -0.90 -13.70
CA PHE A 283 38.18 0.12 -12.86
C PHE A 283 39.26 0.91 -13.61
N ALA A 284 40.14 0.22 -14.35
CA ALA A 284 41.18 0.88 -15.14
C ALA A 284 40.61 1.81 -16.23
N ARG A 285 39.55 1.38 -16.93
CA ARG A 285 38.86 2.22 -17.93
C ARG A 285 38.16 3.41 -17.29
N ALA A 286 37.46 3.20 -16.18
CA ALA A 286 36.79 4.27 -15.44
C ALA A 286 37.79 5.35 -15.02
N LEU A 287 38.92 4.96 -14.41
CA LEU A 287 39.99 5.87 -14.02
C LEU A 287 40.67 6.56 -15.22
N ALA A 288 40.85 5.87 -16.35
CA ALA A 288 41.45 6.45 -17.55
C ALA A 288 40.56 7.49 -18.22
N GLN A 289 39.23 7.35 -18.12
CA GLN A 289 38.27 8.30 -18.68
C GLN A 289 37.87 9.41 -17.70
N ALA A 290 38.07 9.24 -16.40
CA ALA A 290 37.77 10.24 -15.37
C ALA A 290 38.28 11.67 -15.69
N PRO A 291 39.53 11.86 -16.19
CA PRO A 291 40.07 13.20 -16.46
C PRO A 291 39.58 13.82 -17.78
N GLN A 292 38.89 13.05 -18.63
CA GLN A 292 38.41 13.51 -19.92
C GLN A 292 37.00 14.05 -19.75
N ALA A 293 36.78 15.31 -20.15
CA ALA A 293 35.45 15.88 -20.23
C ALA A 293 34.57 14.91 -21.05
N PRO A 294 33.43 14.42 -20.53
CA PRO A 294 32.57 13.55 -21.30
C PRO A 294 32.22 14.23 -22.64
N GLU A 295 32.30 13.48 -23.74
CA GLU A 295 32.22 14.05 -25.10
C GLU A 295 31.00 14.98 -25.24
N GLY A 296 31.26 16.24 -25.61
CA GLY A 296 30.21 17.24 -25.85
C GLY A 296 29.73 18.05 -24.64
N LEU A 297 30.30 17.89 -23.42
CA LEU A 297 29.84 18.59 -22.21
C LEU A 297 30.62 19.86 -21.80
N ASP A 298 31.86 20.06 -22.28
CA ASP A 298 32.75 21.19 -21.93
C ASP A 298 32.89 21.43 -20.40
N VAL A 299 33.25 20.35 -19.67
CA VAL A 299 33.40 20.31 -18.21
C VAL A 299 34.80 19.79 -17.84
N ASP A 300 35.60 20.61 -17.16
CA ASP A 300 36.90 20.18 -16.61
C ASP A 300 36.76 19.49 -15.24
N ALA A 301 37.84 18.87 -14.75
CA ALA A 301 37.85 18.16 -13.46
C ALA A 301 37.52 19.06 -12.25
N GLY A 302 37.89 20.34 -12.31
CA GLY A 302 37.56 21.31 -11.26
C GLY A 302 36.06 21.63 -11.24
N MET A 303 35.43 21.77 -12.40
CA MET A 303 33.98 21.91 -12.54
C MET A 303 33.25 20.65 -12.07
N ALA A 304 33.68 19.46 -12.52
CA ALA A 304 33.09 18.19 -12.10
C ALA A 304 33.12 18.02 -10.57
N HIS A 305 34.24 18.36 -9.92
CA HIS A 305 34.34 18.37 -8.46
C HIS A 305 33.30 19.30 -7.80
N ARG A 306 33.10 20.51 -8.34
CA ARG A 306 32.08 21.45 -7.84
C ARG A 306 30.67 20.91 -8.02
N PHE A 307 30.35 20.35 -9.19
CA PHE A 307 29.03 19.80 -9.49
C PHE A 307 28.71 18.58 -8.61
N GLN A 308 29.71 17.75 -8.34
CA GLN A 308 29.62 16.64 -7.41
C GLN A 308 29.37 17.10 -5.96
N GLY A 309 29.96 18.23 -5.56
CA GLY A 309 29.77 18.83 -4.24
C GLY A 309 28.33 19.23 -3.92
N LEU A 310 27.51 19.50 -4.95
CA LEU A 310 26.10 19.89 -4.80
C LEU A 310 25.11 18.71 -4.86
N ALA A 311 25.59 17.52 -5.22
CA ALA A 311 24.72 16.36 -5.43
C ALA A 311 23.93 15.99 -4.16
N ALA A 312 24.53 16.14 -2.97
CA ALA A 312 23.90 15.82 -1.69
C ALA A 312 22.68 16.71 -1.42
N ALA A 313 22.75 17.98 -1.82
CA ALA A 313 21.65 18.92 -1.68
C ALA A 313 20.52 18.61 -2.67
N LEU A 314 20.87 18.25 -3.91
CA LEU A 314 19.90 17.88 -4.95
C LEU A 314 19.11 16.61 -4.62
N VAL A 315 19.73 15.61 -3.99
CA VAL A 315 19.03 14.40 -3.51
C VAL A 315 18.34 14.60 -2.16
N GLY A 316 18.50 15.78 -1.53
CA GLY A 316 17.86 16.12 -0.26
C GLY A 316 18.50 15.49 0.98
N ILE A 317 19.77 15.08 0.90
CA ILE A 317 20.57 14.70 2.09
C ILE A 317 21.06 15.96 2.80
N ASP A 318 21.65 16.89 2.05
CA ASP A 318 22.13 18.16 2.56
C ASP A 318 21.04 19.24 2.42
N ARG A 319 20.69 19.90 3.52
CA ARG A 319 19.58 20.87 3.57
C ARG A 319 20.03 22.29 3.83
N THR A 320 21.32 22.50 4.10
CA THR A 320 21.91 23.81 4.44
C THR A 320 21.93 24.79 3.26
N TRP A 321 21.70 24.29 2.04
CA TRP A 321 21.60 25.07 0.79
C TRP A 321 20.23 25.69 0.53
N ARG A 322 19.24 25.36 1.36
CA ARG A 322 17.86 25.85 1.22
C ARG A 322 17.65 27.19 1.92
N ALA A 323 16.49 27.79 1.70
CA ALA A 323 16.08 28.97 2.46
C ALA A 323 15.95 28.64 3.96
N ASP A 324 16.07 29.66 4.81
CA ASP A 324 15.85 29.50 6.23
C ASP A 324 14.38 29.10 6.53
N ALA A 325 14.16 28.50 7.71
CA ALA A 325 12.85 28.00 8.11
C ALA A 325 11.76 29.09 8.14
N ALA A 326 12.09 30.34 8.47
CA ALA A 326 11.13 31.44 8.53
C ALA A 326 10.72 31.92 7.13
N THR A 327 11.62 31.84 6.16
CA THR A 327 11.32 32.11 4.74
C THR A 327 10.46 31.00 4.13
N MET A 328 10.84 29.73 4.32
CA MET A 328 10.03 28.59 3.86
C MET A 328 8.64 28.57 4.52
N ALA A 329 8.52 29.11 5.74
CA ALA A 329 7.25 29.19 6.45
C ALA A 329 6.18 30.05 5.76
N LYS A 330 6.59 30.92 4.83
CA LYS A 330 5.72 31.81 4.04
C LYS A 330 5.30 31.20 2.70
N GLY A 331 5.87 30.06 2.30
CA GLY A 331 5.50 29.37 1.06
C GLY A 331 4.17 28.64 1.21
N GLU A 332 3.20 28.99 0.37
CA GLU A 332 1.84 28.42 0.41
C GLU A 332 1.34 28.03 -0.99
N GLY A 333 0.49 27.00 -1.05
CA GLY A 333 -0.26 26.64 -2.28
C GLY A 333 0.39 25.59 -3.17
N GLY A 334 1.59 25.10 -2.84
CA GLY A 334 2.16 23.90 -3.45
C GLY A 334 2.72 24.04 -4.85
N ALA A 335 3.02 22.89 -5.46
CA ALA A 335 3.49 22.79 -6.84
C ALA A 335 2.61 23.58 -7.85
N PRO A 336 1.27 23.67 -7.72
CA PRO A 336 0.44 24.50 -8.59
C PRO A 336 0.85 25.97 -8.69
N VAL A 337 1.47 26.54 -7.66
CA VAL A 337 2.00 27.92 -7.71
C VAL A 337 3.09 28.07 -8.78
N LEU A 338 3.86 27.02 -9.03
CA LEU A 338 4.96 27.00 -10.00
C LEU A 338 4.45 26.80 -11.44
N TRP A 339 3.31 26.12 -11.61
CA TRP A 339 2.76 25.75 -12.93
C TRP A 339 2.41 26.96 -13.80
N ALA A 340 2.05 28.09 -13.20
CA ALA A 340 1.81 29.36 -13.92
C ALA A 340 3.04 29.84 -14.71
N LYS A 341 4.24 29.38 -14.35
CA LYS A 341 5.51 29.63 -15.06
C LYS A 341 6.04 28.40 -15.79
N GLY A 342 5.25 27.33 -15.88
CA GLY A 342 5.61 26.09 -16.58
C GLY A 342 6.63 25.20 -15.86
N ILE A 343 6.92 25.48 -14.59
CA ILE A 343 7.83 24.70 -13.72
C ILE A 343 6.99 23.62 -13.03
N SER A 344 7.33 22.32 -13.16
CA SER A 344 6.49 21.24 -12.60
C SER A 344 6.56 21.16 -11.07
N GLY A 345 7.77 21.31 -10.51
CA GLY A 345 8.07 21.06 -9.09
C GLY A 345 8.42 19.61 -8.76
N ASP A 346 8.44 18.71 -9.74
CA ASP A 346 8.76 17.28 -9.55
C ASP A 346 10.27 17.00 -9.51
N LEU A 347 11.07 17.83 -10.17
CA LEU A 347 12.52 17.74 -10.20
C LEU A 347 13.14 18.62 -9.09
N PRO A 348 14.33 18.28 -8.57
CA PRO A 348 15.10 19.19 -7.72
C PRO A 348 15.31 20.54 -8.42
N ILE A 349 15.09 21.64 -7.70
CA ILE A 349 15.22 23.00 -8.23
C ILE A 349 16.47 23.67 -7.68
N VAL A 350 17.30 24.22 -8.59
CA VAL A 350 18.35 25.19 -8.28
C VAL A 350 17.81 26.59 -8.61
N LEU A 351 17.73 27.45 -7.60
CA LEU A 351 17.30 28.84 -7.74
C LEU A 351 18.52 29.75 -7.73
N LEU A 352 18.74 30.50 -8.81
CA LEU A 352 19.85 31.46 -8.94
C LEU A 352 19.30 32.88 -9.08
N ARG A 353 19.75 33.82 -8.25
CA ARG A 353 19.48 35.25 -8.41
C ARG A 353 20.62 35.94 -9.17
N VAL A 354 20.27 36.79 -10.14
CA VAL A 354 21.20 37.55 -11.01
C VAL A 354 20.79 39.02 -11.01
N ASP A 355 21.68 39.93 -10.62
CA ASP A 355 21.41 41.37 -10.53
C ASP A 355 22.25 42.26 -11.46
N ALA A 356 23.20 41.67 -12.21
CA ALA A 356 24.01 42.37 -13.21
C ALA A 356 24.31 41.51 -14.46
N ASP A 357 24.43 42.13 -15.63
CA ASP A 357 24.66 41.43 -16.91
C ASP A 357 25.97 40.63 -16.96
N ASN A 358 27.00 41.07 -16.24
CA ASN A 358 28.31 40.40 -16.18
C ASN A 358 28.28 39.08 -15.38
N GLN A 359 27.15 38.73 -14.77
CA GLN A 359 26.96 37.51 -13.98
C GLN A 359 26.40 36.32 -14.79
N ALA A 360 26.11 36.51 -16.09
CA ALA A 360 25.59 35.46 -16.97
C ALA A 360 26.49 34.21 -17.04
N GLY A 361 27.81 34.35 -16.79
CA GLY A 361 28.75 33.22 -16.77
C GLY A 361 28.40 32.13 -15.75
N LEU A 362 27.79 32.47 -14.60
CA LEU A 362 27.34 31.48 -13.63
C LEU A 362 26.13 30.67 -14.14
N VAL A 363 25.26 31.29 -14.94
CA VAL A 363 24.14 30.58 -15.59
C VAL A 363 24.68 29.54 -16.58
N GLU A 364 25.69 29.90 -17.37
CA GLU A 364 26.36 28.96 -18.28
C GLU A 364 27.05 27.82 -17.52
N GLU A 365 27.72 28.12 -16.40
CA GLU A 365 28.32 27.10 -15.52
C GLU A 365 27.24 26.15 -14.95
N LEU A 366 26.09 26.66 -14.51
CA LEU A 366 24.98 25.83 -14.03
C LEU A 366 24.34 24.99 -15.15
N LEU A 367 24.24 25.51 -16.37
CA LEU A 367 23.77 24.71 -17.52
C LEU A 367 24.72 23.55 -17.83
N ARG A 368 26.04 23.75 -17.68
CA ARG A 368 27.02 22.66 -17.76
C ARG A 368 26.81 21.67 -16.61
N ALA A 369 26.57 22.16 -15.39
CA ALA A 369 26.25 21.32 -14.23
C ALA A 369 24.99 20.46 -14.45
N GLN A 370 23.91 21.07 -14.96
CA GLN A 370 22.66 20.37 -15.26
C GLN A 370 22.87 19.24 -16.26
N ARG A 371 23.62 19.49 -17.35
CA ARG A 371 23.92 18.43 -18.32
C ARG A 371 24.81 17.33 -17.70
N TRP A 372 25.74 17.69 -16.81
CA TRP A 372 26.59 16.74 -16.09
C TRP A 372 25.79 15.87 -15.10
N TRP A 373 24.84 16.45 -14.35
CA TRP A 373 23.92 15.71 -13.46
C TRP A 373 22.97 14.81 -14.26
N ARG A 374 22.41 15.31 -15.37
CA ARG A 374 21.56 14.54 -16.28
C ARG A 374 22.29 13.32 -16.83
N ALA A 375 23.54 13.48 -17.27
CA ALA A 375 24.37 12.36 -17.71
C ALA A 375 24.60 11.30 -16.62
N ARG A 376 24.42 11.66 -15.34
CA ARG A 376 24.48 10.78 -14.15
C ARG A 376 23.09 10.42 -13.62
N GLN A 377 22.06 10.51 -14.47
CA GLN A 377 20.67 10.12 -14.19
C GLN A 377 19.98 10.98 -13.11
N LEU A 378 20.48 12.20 -12.85
CA LEU A 378 19.93 13.18 -11.92
C LEU A 378 19.38 14.39 -12.70
N PRO A 379 18.12 14.35 -13.17
CA PRO A 379 17.48 15.51 -13.80
C PRO A 379 17.22 16.62 -12.77
N VAL A 380 17.48 17.87 -13.15
CA VAL A 380 17.42 19.05 -12.26
C VAL A 380 16.84 20.24 -13.05
N ASP A 381 15.95 21.00 -12.44
CA ASP A 381 15.46 22.27 -12.99
C ASP A 381 16.32 23.44 -12.48
N ILE A 382 16.64 24.39 -13.37
CA ILE A 382 17.31 25.65 -13.02
C ILE A 382 16.32 26.79 -13.21
N VAL A 383 16.13 27.59 -12.16
CA VAL A 383 15.30 28.80 -12.19
C VAL A 383 16.20 30.00 -11.92
N VAL A 384 16.30 30.91 -12.89
CA VAL A 384 17.03 32.17 -12.77
C VAL A 384 16.07 33.30 -12.48
N LEU A 385 16.32 34.05 -11.40
CA LEU A 385 15.64 35.29 -11.05
C LEU A 385 16.46 36.47 -11.56
N ASP A 386 15.97 37.11 -12.62
CA ASP A 386 16.53 38.32 -13.20
C ASP A 386 16.09 39.56 -12.39
N ALA A 387 17.01 40.05 -11.56
CA ALA A 387 16.89 41.23 -10.71
C ALA A 387 17.41 42.50 -11.39
N THR A 388 17.85 42.44 -12.66
CA THR A 388 18.38 43.61 -13.36
C THR A 388 17.28 44.66 -13.55
N GLY A 389 17.53 45.88 -13.09
CA GLY A 389 16.54 46.96 -13.08
C GLY A 389 16.20 47.48 -14.48
N GLY A 390 15.11 47.01 -15.07
CA GLY A 390 14.34 47.76 -16.07
C GLY A 390 14.85 47.76 -17.52
N THR A 391 15.03 46.58 -18.14
CA THR A 391 14.70 46.19 -19.54
C THR A 391 14.98 44.68 -19.66
N LYS A 392 14.48 43.98 -20.69
CA LYS A 392 14.70 42.52 -20.84
C LYS A 392 16.20 42.24 -20.95
N ASN A 393 16.77 41.44 -20.04
CA ASN A 393 18.18 41.04 -20.12
C ASN A 393 18.41 40.21 -21.40
N VAL A 394 19.04 40.82 -22.40
CA VAL A 394 19.23 40.23 -23.73
C VAL A 394 20.12 39.00 -23.66
N THR A 395 21.13 39.01 -22.78
CA THR A 395 22.06 37.89 -22.59
C THR A 395 21.35 36.68 -21.99
N LEU A 396 20.60 36.87 -20.90
CA LEU A 396 19.83 35.77 -20.28
C LEU A 396 18.74 35.23 -21.23
N THR A 397 18.14 36.11 -22.02
CA THR A 397 17.17 35.72 -23.06
C THR A 397 17.82 34.84 -24.12
N ALA A 398 18.97 35.26 -24.64
CA ALA A 398 19.71 34.49 -25.64
C ALA A 398 20.16 33.12 -25.08
N ILE A 399 20.58 33.05 -23.81
CA ILE A 399 20.91 31.79 -23.13
C ILE A 399 19.68 30.88 -23.01
N ALA A 400 18.53 31.42 -22.63
CA ALA A 400 17.29 30.65 -22.52
C ALA A 400 16.81 30.13 -23.89
N GLU A 401 16.90 30.95 -24.94
CA GLU A 401 16.57 30.56 -26.31
C GLU A 401 17.54 29.49 -26.84
N ALA A 402 18.84 29.62 -26.55
CA ALA A 402 19.86 28.65 -26.91
C ALA A 402 19.74 27.32 -26.14
N ALA A 403 19.25 27.34 -24.89
CA ALA A 403 18.97 26.15 -24.11
C ALA A 403 17.79 25.32 -24.69
N GLY A 404 16.87 25.98 -25.40
CA GLY A 404 15.84 25.36 -26.24
C GLY A 404 14.73 24.60 -25.49
N ALA A 405 13.70 24.18 -26.25
CA ALA A 405 12.62 23.31 -25.77
C ALA A 405 13.03 21.83 -25.87
N GLY A 406 13.85 21.37 -24.92
CA GLY A 406 14.18 19.95 -24.76
C GLY A 406 13.07 19.14 -24.08
N ASP A 407 13.31 17.84 -23.90
CA ASP A 407 12.45 17.00 -23.04
C ASP A 407 12.48 17.53 -21.60
N LYS A 408 11.35 18.08 -21.16
CA LYS A 408 11.19 18.66 -19.82
C LYS A 408 11.39 17.63 -18.69
N SER A 409 11.23 16.33 -18.97
CA SER A 409 11.48 15.27 -17.98
C SER A 409 12.96 15.18 -17.57
N GLN A 410 13.85 15.77 -18.35
CA GLN A 410 15.29 15.75 -18.14
C GLN A 410 15.81 17.04 -17.47
N GLY A 411 14.93 17.95 -17.07
CA GLY A 411 15.27 19.24 -16.49
C GLY A 411 15.27 20.39 -17.50
N SER A 412 14.83 21.57 -17.07
CA SER A 412 14.65 22.76 -17.90
C SER A 412 15.35 23.99 -17.29
N LEU A 413 15.56 25.02 -18.11
CA LEU A 413 15.95 26.36 -17.67
C LEU A 413 14.74 27.30 -17.72
N PHE A 414 14.46 27.97 -16.62
CA PHE A 414 13.41 28.99 -16.53
C PHE A 414 14.04 30.33 -16.15
N VAL A 415 13.77 31.38 -16.91
CA VAL A 415 14.21 32.75 -16.58
C VAL A 415 12.98 33.57 -16.22
N LEU A 416 12.93 34.04 -14.97
CA LEU A 416 11.82 34.82 -14.42
C LEU A 416 12.34 36.20 -14.01
N ARG A 417 11.59 37.25 -14.31
CA ARG A 417 11.93 38.61 -13.85
C ARG A 417 11.48 38.80 -12.40
N GLU A 418 12.39 39.23 -11.53
CA GLU A 418 12.10 39.39 -10.09
C GLU A 418 10.98 40.39 -9.83
N GLY A 419 10.88 41.45 -10.64
CA GLY A 419 9.81 42.45 -10.59
C GLY A 419 8.43 41.97 -11.06
N GLU A 420 8.35 40.79 -11.70
CA GLU A 420 7.09 40.18 -12.16
C GLU A 420 6.60 39.06 -11.24
N LEU A 421 7.36 38.75 -10.17
CA LEU A 421 6.96 37.78 -9.17
C LEU A 421 6.04 38.45 -8.16
N ASP A 422 4.83 37.92 -8.02
CA ASP A 422 4.06 38.17 -6.81
C ASP A 422 4.72 37.49 -5.59
N GLU A 423 4.32 37.88 -4.38
CA GLU A 423 4.89 37.33 -3.15
C GLU A 423 4.66 35.82 -3.01
N ARG A 424 3.54 35.31 -3.51
CA ARG A 424 3.18 33.89 -3.41
C ARG A 424 4.12 33.03 -4.25
N LEU A 425 4.37 33.40 -5.50
CA LEU A 425 5.30 32.73 -6.38
C LEU A 425 6.75 32.85 -5.86
N ARG A 426 7.15 34.02 -5.34
CA ARG A 426 8.49 34.21 -4.76
C ARG A 426 8.73 33.25 -3.59
N HIS A 427 7.86 33.23 -2.60
CA HIS A 427 8.00 32.32 -1.47
C HIS A 427 7.86 30.85 -1.89
N GLY A 428 7.04 30.55 -2.88
CA GLY A 428 6.92 29.20 -3.42
C GLY A 428 8.18 28.68 -4.08
N LEU A 429 8.87 29.51 -4.87
CA LEU A 429 10.18 29.16 -5.44
C LEU A 429 11.23 28.93 -4.36
N LEU A 430 11.31 29.82 -3.36
CA LEU A 430 12.24 29.69 -2.24
C LEU A 430 11.97 28.43 -1.40
N THR A 431 10.71 28.04 -1.28
CA THR A 431 10.29 26.83 -0.56
C THR A 431 10.60 25.56 -1.36
N ALA A 432 10.38 25.56 -2.67
CA ALA A 432 10.62 24.40 -3.53
C ALA A 432 12.11 24.17 -3.83
N ALA A 433 12.95 25.21 -3.79
CA ALA A 433 14.37 25.11 -4.11
C ALA A 433 15.15 24.20 -3.15
N CYS A 434 15.96 23.31 -3.72
CA CYS A 434 16.94 22.49 -3.00
C CYS A 434 18.25 23.26 -2.77
N ILE A 435 18.58 24.16 -3.69
CA ILE A 435 19.77 25.02 -3.65
C ILE A 435 19.36 26.43 -4.03
N ILE A 436 19.79 27.41 -3.23
CA ILE A 436 19.64 28.84 -3.51
C ILE A 436 21.03 29.46 -3.66
N LEU A 437 21.27 30.13 -4.79
CA LEU A 437 22.51 30.81 -5.13
C LEU A 437 22.23 32.28 -5.44
N ASP A 438 23.19 33.14 -5.12
CA ASP A 438 23.17 34.56 -5.50
C ASP A 438 24.45 34.87 -6.29
N ALA A 439 24.32 35.37 -7.52
CA ALA A 439 25.47 35.68 -8.35
C ALA A 439 26.31 36.85 -7.82
N GLY A 440 25.76 37.65 -6.89
CA GLY A 440 26.51 38.67 -6.15
C GLY A 440 27.57 38.08 -5.21
N ASP A 441 27.42 36.83 -4.77
CA ASP A 441 28.39 36.11 -3.93
C ASP A 441 29.56 35.50 -4.73
N GLY A 442 29.65 35.81 -6.03
CA GLY A 442 30.67 35.33 -6.95
C GLY A 442 30.30 34.02 -7.66
N GLY A 443 31.27 33.44 -8.38
CA GLY A 443 31.07 32.17 -9.11
C GLY A 443 30.88 30.95 -8.20
N LEU A 444 30.56 29.79 -8.79
CA LEU A 444 30.18 28.61 -8.02
C LEU A 444 31.25 28.15 -7.02
N ALA A 445 32.52 28.30 -7.38
CA ALA A 445 33.65 27.98 -6.50
C ALA A 445 33.67 28.82 -5.21
N ALA A 446 33.39 30.13 -5.32
CA ALA A 446 33.35 31.01 -4.17
C ALA A 446 32.18 30.68 -3.24
N GLN A 447 31.01 30.38 -3.82
CA GLN A 447 29.82 30.01 -3.05
C GLN A 447 30.00 28.67 -2.32
N LEU A 448 30.60 27.66 -2.96
CA LEU A 448 30.97 26.39 -2.31
C LEU A 448 31.95 26.59 -1.16
N ALA A 449 32.99 27.42 -1.34
CA ALA A 449 33.95 27.73 -0.29
C ALA A 449 33.28 28.46 0.90
N ASN A 450 32.42 29.44 0.62
CA ASN A 450 31.66 30.16 1.64
C ASN A 450 30.71 29.23 2.41
N HIS A 451 30.09 28.27 1.71
CA HIS A 451 29.23 27.27 2.32
C HIS A 451 30.01 26.32 3.24
N GLY A 452 31.17 25.82 2.79
CA GLY A 452 32.02 24.93 3.60
C GLY A 452 32.55 25.58 4.89
N ASN A 453 32.61 26.91 4.95
CA ASN A 453 32.98 27.67 6.15
C ASN A 453 31.83 27.88 7.14
N ARG A 454 30.58 27.54 6.78
CA ARG A 454 29.47 27.51 7.73
C ARG A 454 29.66 26.29 8.63
N THR A 455 29.81 26.50 9.93
CA THR A 455 29.86 25.41 10.91
C THR A 455 28.65 24.50 10.73
N ALA A 456 28.90 23.27 10.29
CA ALA A 456 27.90 22.22 10.33
C ALA A 456 27.33 22.13 11.77
N PRO A 457 26.03 21.88 11.94
CA PRO A 457 25.51 21.47 13.24
C PRO A 457 26.37 20.33 13.77
N PRO A 458 26.65 20.26 15.08
CA PRO A 458 27.44 19.17 15.64
C PRO A 458 26.78 17.84 15.25
N GLY A 459 27.46 17.06 14.41
CA GLY A 459 26.98 15.75 13.99
C GLY A 459 26.67 14.91 15.22
N MET A 460 25.48 14.29 15.26
CA MET A 460 25.15 13.35 16.32
C MET A 460 26.26 12.29 16.40
N PRO A 461 26.76 11.97 17.61
CA PRO A 461 27.84 11.02 17.75
C PRO A 461 27.47 9.67 17.14
N THR A 462 28.28 9.21 16.18
CA THR A 462 28.16 7.94 15.47
C THR A 462 28.55 6.72 16.31
N GLN A 463 28.94 6.92 17.57
CA GLN A 463 29.12 5.83 18.54
C GLN A 463 27.79 5.47 19.19
N VAL A 464 26.98 4.68 18.48
CA VAL A 464 25.98 3.84 19.14
C VAL A 464 26.74 2.72 19.84
N THR A 465 27.08 2.91 21.12
CA THR A 465 27.36 1.76 21.97
C THR A 465 26.12 0.88 21.95
N LYS A 466 26.26 -0.42 21.60
CA LYS A 466 25.11 -1.34 21.64
C LYS A 466 24.51 -1.27 23.04
N PRO A 467 23.27 -0.78 23.21
CA PRO A 467 22.68 -0.71 24.53
C PRO A 467 22.62 -2.12 25.14
N PRO A 468 22.76 -2.24 26.47
CA PRO A 468 22.55 -3.51 27.14
C PRO A 468 21.17 -4.06 26.77
N ARG A 469 21.10 -5.37 26.51
CA ARG A 469 19.86 -6.01 26.05
C ARG A 469 18.85 -6.12 27.19
N ALA A 470 17.62 -5.69 26.92
CA ALA A 470 16.52 -5.87 27.84
C ALA A 470 16.22 -7.37 28.05
N ARG A 471 15.95 -7.77 29.30
CA ARG A 471 15.54 -9.14 29.62
C ARG A 471 14.03 -9.25 29.52
N GLY A 472 13.55 -10.15 28.67
CA GLY A 472 12.12 -10.37 28.51
C GLY A 472 11.47 -11.15 29.63
N GLY A 473 10.23 -10.77 29.94
CA GLY A 473 9.31 -11.48 30.83
C GLY A 473 8.04 -11.93 30.10
N LYS A 474 7.08 -12.41 30.88
CA LYS A 474 5.75 -12.81 30.43
C LYS A 474 4.71 -11.85 31.01
N PRO A 475 3.84 -11.24 30.20
CA PRO A 475 2.74 -10.42 30.69
C PRO A 475 1.78 -11.22 31.59
N ALA A 476 1.35 -10.63 32.70
CA ALA A 476 0.40 -11.24 33.63
C ALA A 476 -0.95 -11.57 32.96
N ALA A 477 -1.44 -10.68 32.09
CA ALA A 477 -2.71 -10.82 31.38
C ALA A 477 -2.63 -11.67 30.09
N MET A 478 -1.55 -12.42 29.87
CA MET A 478 -1.40 -13.25 28.68
C MET A 478 -2.32 -14.50 28.77
N PRO A 479 -3.24 -14.71 27.82
CA PRO A 479 -4.14 -15.86 27.83
C PRO A 479 -3.40 -17.15 27.48
N ARG A 480 -3.99 -18.27 27.89
CA ARG A 480 -3.54 -19.62 27.52
C ARG A 480 -4.20 -20.02 26.19
N PRO A 481 -3.51 -20.79 25.32
CA PRO A 481 -4.08 -21.19 24.02
C PRO A 481 -5.48 -21.80 24.07
N PHE A 482 -5.79 -22.63 25.07
CA PHE A 482 -7.11 -23.27 25.21
C PHE A 482 -8.25 -22.30 25.58
N GLU A 483 -7.91 -21.10 26.05
CA GLU A 483 -8.87 -20.02 26.35
C GLU A 483 -9.29 -19.27 25.08
N LEU A 484 -8.66 -19.56 23.94
CA LEU A 484 -8.95 -18.96 22.64
C LEU A 484 -9.61 -19.96 21.70
N ASP A 485 -10.56 -19.49 20.91
CA ASP A 485 -11.13 -20.21 19.77
C ASP A 485 -10.21 -20.07 18.55
N PHE A 486 -10.13 -21.12 17.72
CA PHE A 486 -9.33 -21.15 16.50
C PHE A 486 -7.85 -20.83 16.71
N TRP A 487 -7.27 -21.34 17.79
CA TRP A 487 -5.84 -21.17 18.08
C TRP A 487 -4.97 -21.76 16.96
N ASN A 488 -4.26 -20.90 16.24
CA ASN A 488 -3.46 -21.28 15.07
C ASN A 488 -1.96 -21.39 15.34
N GLY A 489 -1.56 -21.51 16.60
CA GLY A 489 -0.17 -21.54 17.02
C GLY A 489 0.39 -20.18 17.46
N ILE A 490 -0.19 -19.07 17.01
CA ILE A 490 0.21 -17.72 17.41
C ILE A 490 -0.95 -16.80 17.78
N GLY A 491 -2.19 -17.09 17.37
CA GLY A 491 -3.35 -16.28 17.73
C GLY A 491 -4.68 -17.04 17.65
N GLY A 492 -5.72 -16.41 18.20
CA GLY A 492 -7.09 -16.92 18.22
C GLY A 492 -8.07 -15.90 18.80
N PHE A 493 -9.37 -16.15 18.64
CA PHE A 493 -10.41 -15.30 19.19
C PHE A 493 -10.64 -15.59 20.66
N CYS A 494 -10.94 -14.58 21.48
CA CYS A 494 -11.50 -14.84 22.81
C CYS A 494 -12.88 -15.51 22.69
N LYS A 495 -13.32 -16.24 23.73
CA LYS A 495 -14.58 -17.02 23.70
C LYS A 495 -15.83 -16.17 23.43
N ASP A 496 -15.85 -14.93 23.91
CA ASP A 496 -16.94 -13.99 23.61
C ASP A 496 -16.86 -13.41 22.18
N GLY A 497 -15.75 -13.64 21.47
CA GLY A 497 -15.45 -13.19 20.11
C GLY A 497 -15.09 -11.71 19.99
N ARG A 498 -14.99 -10.94 21.09
CA ARG A 498 -14.79 -9.48 21.05
C ARG A 498 -13.41 -9.04 20.58
N GLU A 499 -12.40 -9.89 20.73
CA GLU A 499 -11.01 -9.61 20.40
C GLU A 499 -10.42 -10.78 19.62
N TYR A 500 -9.59 -10.46 18.62
CA TYR A 500 -8.58 -11.39 18.14
C TYR A 500 -7.28 -11.14 18.89
N VAL A 501 -6.72 -12.20 19.48
CA VAL A 501 -5.50 -12.12 20.31
C VAL A 501 -4.35 -12.80 19.58
N THR A 502 -3.24 -12.08 19.42
CA THR A 502 -1.97 -12.61 18.90
C THR A 502 -0.91 -12.60 20.00
N ILE A 503 -0.17 -13.70 20.14
CA ILE A 503 0.87 -13.88 21.14
C ILE A 503 2.19 -14.16 20.43
N LEU A 504 3.13 -13.23 20.53
CA LEU A 504 4.48 -13.32 19.98
C LEU A 504 5.45 -13.71 21.10
N ARG A 505 5.96 -14.96 21.08
CA ARG A 505 6.92 -15.49 22.07
C ARG A 505 8.22 -15.87 21.39
N ASP A 506 9.33 -15.87 22.15
CA ASP A 506 10.62 -16.42 21.71
C ASP A 506 11.11 -15.85 20.37
N GLY A 507 10.86 -14.56 20.13
CA GLY A 507 11.22 -13.89 18.88
C GLY A 507 10.33 -14.23 17.68
N ALA A 508 9.22 -14.94 17.87
CA ALA A 508 8.25 -15.22 16.81
C ALA A 508 7.57 -13.95 16.29
N SER A 509 7.14 -14.05 15.04
CA SER A 509 6.44 -13.01 14.29
C SER A 509 5.29 -13.64 13.50
N THR A 510 4.28 -12.84 13.17
CA THR A 510 3.22 -13.27 12.26
C THR A 510 3.78 -13.50 10.84
N PRO A 511 3.24 -14.45 10.05
CA PRO A 511 3.81 -14.80 8.74
C PRO A 511 3.81 -13.65 7.71
N ALA A 512 2.89 -12.70 7.86
CA ALA A 512 2.84 -11.38 7.24
C ALA A 512 2.38 -10.36 8.32
N PRO A 513 2.52 -9.05 8.13
CA PRO A 513 1.98 -8.08 9.09
C PRO A 513 0.47 -8.28 9.23
N TRP A 514 0.03 -8.64 10.43
CA TRP A 514 -1.40 -8.69 10.73
C TRP A 514 -1.81 -7.33 11.26
N SER A 515 -2.60 -6.62 10.47
CA SER A 515 -3.01 -5.24 10.70
C SER A 515 -4.43 -5.14 11.26
N HIS A 516 -4.72 -3.99 11.87
CA HIS A 516 -6.03 -3.60 12.35
C HIS A 516 -6.30 -2.14 12.02
N VAL A 517 -7.50 -1.85 11.53
CA VAL A 517 -7.94 -0.50 11.17
C VAL A 517 -8.91 0.01 12.23
N VAL A 518 -8.64 1.19 12.78
CA VAL A 518 -9.52 1.91 13.72
C VAL A 518 -9.77 3.30 13.16
N ALA A 519 -11.04 3.62 12.91
CA ALA A 519 -11.41 4.89 12.29
C ALA A 519 -12.78 5.38 12.76
N ASN A 520 -12.93 6.69 12.74
CA ASN A 520 -14.21 7.38 12.59
C ASN A 520 -14.29 7.93 11.14
N PRO A 521 -15.36 8.63 10.72
CA PRO A 521 -15.51 9.10 9.33
C PRO A 521 -14.33 9.92 8.77
N ASP A 522 -13.69 10.73 9.62
CA ASP A 522 -12.74 11.76 9.22
C ASP A 522 -11.34 11.56 9.84
N PHE A 523 -11.08 10.46 10.54
CA PHE A 523 -9.80 10.22 11.18
C PHE A 523 -9.61 8.74 11.50
N GLY A 524 -8.38 8.25 11.43
CA GLY A 524 -8.09 6.90 11.87
C GLY A 524 -6.62 6.55 11.90
N PHE A 525 -6.36 5.34 12.36
CA PHE A 525 -5.04 4.73 12.30
C PHE A 525 -5.14 3.26 11.90
N LEU A 526 -4.06 2.78 11.29
CA LEU A 526 -3.77 1.37 11.09
C LEU A 526 -2.63 1.00 12.03
N VAL A 527 -2.72 -0.16 12.68
CA VAL A 527 -1.63 -0.69 13.50
C VAL A 527 -1.43 -2.19 13.25
N THR A 528 -0.19 -2.68 13.27
CA THR A 528 0.12 -4.11 13.15
C THR A 528 0.36 -4.77 14.50
N THR A 529 0.34 -6.11 14.55
CA THR A 529 0.59 -6.89 15.78
C THR A 529 1.95 -6.59 16.42
N THR A 530 2.91 -6.06 15.67
CA THR A 530 4.23 -5.68 16.16
C THR A 530 4.33 -4.19 16.50
N GLY A 531 3.34 -3.38 16.17
CA GLY A 531 3.31 -1.93 16.40
C GLY A 531 3.69 -1.07 15.19
N GLY A 532 3.80 -1.66 13.99
CA GLY A 532 3.88 -0.92 12.73
C GLY A 532 2.56 -0.21 12.40
N GLY A 533 2.52 0.54 11.29
CA GLY A 533 1.31 1.23 10.81
C GLY A 533 1.43 2.76 10.78
N TYR A 534 0.28 3.45 10.60
CA TYR A 534 0.23 4.90 10.38
C TYR A 534 -1.12 5.53 10.75
N THR A 535 -1.13 6.85 10.94
CA THR A 535 -2.30 7.67 11.30
C THR A 535 -2.60 8.69 10.21
N TRP A 536 -3.87 9.03 9.98
CA TRP A 536 -4.32 10.02 9.00
C TRP A 536 -5.52 10.85 9.51
N ALA A 537 -5.74 12.00 8.85
CA ALA A 537 -6.91 12.84 9.05
C ALA A 537 -7.57 13.15 7.69
N VAL A 538 -8.89 13.06 7.62
CA VAL A 538 -9.79 13.25 6.46
C VAL A 538 -9.57 12.28 5.30
N ASN A 539 -8.32 12.16 4.83
CA ASN A 539 -7.96 11.33 3.69
C ASN A 539 -6.66 10.56 3.96
N SER A 540 -6.76 9.23 3.95
CA SER A 540 -5.68 8.31 4.30
C SER A 540 -4.54 8.19 3.29
N GLN A 541 -4.73 8.73 2.07
CA GLN A 541 -3.69 8.81 1.04
C GLN A 541 -3.15 10.23 0.87
N GLN A 542 -4.05 11.22 0.88
CA GLN A 542 -3.69 12.62 0.59
C GLN A 542 -3.25 13.38 1.83
N ASN A 543 -3.69 12.97 3.03
CA ASN A 543 -3.36 13.59 4.32
C ASN A 543 -2.99 12.57 5.44
N PRO A 544 -2.04 11.66 5.19
CA PRO A 544 -1.42 10.90 6.28
C PRO A 544 -0.69 11.85 7.24
N ILE A 545 -0.87 11.66 8.55
CA ILE A 545 -0.14 12.39 9.59
C ILE A 545 1.24 11.75 9.78
N THR A 546 1.30 10.42 9.77
CA THR A 546 2.55 9.65 9.83
C THR A 546 2.74 8.80 8.56
N PRO A 547 3.97 8.41 8.18
CA PRO A 547 4.23 7.67 6.95
C PRO A 547 3.49 6.33 6.89
N TRP A 548 2.84 6.05 5.75
CA TRP A 548 2.35 4.71 5.42
C TRP A 548 3.49 3.84 4.90
N SER A 549 3.49 2.58 5.29
CA SER A 549 4.39 1.56 4.77
C SER A 549 3.61 0.28 4.50
N ASN A 550 3.88 -0.33 3.34
CA ASN A 550 3.39 -1.66 2.98
C ASN A 550 4.55 -2.68 2.84
N ASP A 551 5.67 -2.42 3.52
CA ASP A 551 6.78 -3.37 3.61
C ASP A 551 6.38 -4.56 4.51
N ALA A 552 5.94 -5.65 3.88
CA ALA A 552 5.53 -6.87 4.57
C ALA A 552 6.65 -7.64 5.29
N VAL A 553 7.91 -7.27 5.08
CA VAL A 553 9.07 -7.93 5.68
C VAL A 553 9.46 -7.20 6.96
N CYS A 554 9.77 -5.91 6.85
CA CYS A 554 10.31 -5.10 7.93
C CYS A 554 9.23 -4.46 8.81
N ASP A 555 8.05 -4.15 8.26
CA ASP A 555 6.93 -3.52 8.97
C ASP A 555 7.33 -2.27 9.81
N PRO A 556 7.98 -1.25 9.20
CA PRO A 556 8.55 -0.14 9.93
C PRO A 556 7.46 0.78 10.53
N PRO A 557 7.58 1.17 11.82
CA PRO A 557 6.59 2.03 12.47
C PRO A 557 6.82 3.52 12.17
N GLY A 558 5.75 4.23 11.79
CA GLY A 558 5.72 5.70 11.70
C GLY A 558 5.47 6.41 13.04
N GLU A 559 5.00 5.66 14.04
CA GLU A 559 4.70 6.10 15.41
C GLU A 559 5.31 5.08 16.40
N THR A 560 5.94 5.54 17.47
CA THR A 560 6.66 4.68 18.42
C THR A 560 6.41 5.05 19.87
N PHE A 561 6.38 4.04 20.75
CA PHE A 561 6.30 4.18 22.20
C PHE A 561 7.51 3.50 22.83
N LEU A 562 8.54 4.29 23.14
CA LEU A 562 9.80 3.81 23.69
C LEU A 562 9.85 4.01 25.20
N LEU A 563 10.44 3.03 25.88
CA LEU A 563 10.72 3.07 27.31
C LEU A 563 12.22 2.90 27.52
N ARG A 564 12.78 3.67 28.44
CA ARG A 564 14.18 3.57 28.83
C ARG A 564 14.33 3.62 30.34
N ASP A 565 15.00 2.63 30.90
CA ASP A 565 15.44 2.69 32.29
C ASP A 565 16.64 3.64 32.40
N ARG A 566 16.50 4.68 33.22
CA ARG A 566 17.56 5.67 33.44
C ARG A 566 18.69 5.13 34.33
N ASP A 567 18.46 4.06 35.08
CA ASP A 567 19.43 3.52 36.03
C ASP A 567 20.52 2.69 35.33
N ASP A 568 20.16 1.93 34.29
CA ASP A 568 21.10 1.08 33.54
C ASP A 568 21.16 1.38 32.03
N GLY A 569 20.30 2.28 31.54
CA GLY A 569 20.28 2.73 30.15
C GLY A 569 19.61 1.77 29.17
N ILE A 570 18.99 0.67 29.65
CA ILE A 570 18.29 -0.31 28.81
C ILE A 570 17.03 0.33 28.20
N GLU A 571 16.84 0.12 26.90
CA GLU A 571 15.71 0.64 26.12
C GLU A 571 14.92 -0.49 25.47
N TRP A 572 13.60 -0.33 25.40
CA TRP A 572 12.68 -1.26 24.73
C TRP A 572 11.42 -0.53 24.24
N SER A 573 10.61 -1.20 23.43
CA SER A 573 9.32 -0.67 22.96
C SER A 573 8.13 -1.28 23.73
N ALA A 574 7.06 -0.49 23.91
CA ALA A 574 5.78 -0.99 24.46
C ALA A 574 5.13 -2.04 23.55
N THR A 575 5.41 -1.92 22.25
CA THR A 575 5.07 -2.88 21.19
C THR A 575 6.29 -3.73 20.81
N ALA A 576 6.13 -4.76 19.98
CA ALA A 576 7.25 -5.65 19.60
C ALA A 576 8.29 -4.99 18.66
N SER A 577 7.95 -3.86 18.04
CA SER A 577 8.77 -3.03 17.15
C SER A 577 8.78 -1.59 17.66
N PRO A 578 9.86 -0.80 17.46
CA PRO A 578 11.12 -1.14 16.79
C PRO A 578 12.16 -1.84 17.67
N HIS A 579 12.05 -1.78 19.00
CA HIS A 579 13.03 -2.35 19.93
C HIS A 579 12.43 -3.53 20.71
N ARG A 580 12.49 -4.70 20.08
CA ARG A 580 12.07 -5.97 20.67
C ARG A 580 13.03 -6.41 21.79
N ALA A 581 12.50 -6.75 22.95
CA ALA A 581 13.28 -7.36 24.03
C ALA A 581 13.46 -8.88 23.81
N ASP A 582 14.69 -9.36 24.01
CA ASP A 582 15.02 -10.78 23.88
C ASP A 582 14.29 -11.60 24.96
N GLY A 583 13.60 -12.66 24.53
CA GLY A 583 12.83 -13.55 25.42
C GLY A 583 11.49 -12.99 25.92
N ALA A 584 11.10 -11.77 25.51
CA ALA A 584 9.83 -11.19 25.94
C ALA A 584 8.65 -11.79 25.17
N SER A 585 7.53 -11.97 25.87
CA SER A 585 6.24 -12.23 25.23
C SER A 585 5.50 -10.92 25.00
N TYR A 586 5.11 -10.67 23.75
CA TYR A 586 4.24 -9.55 23.37
C TYR A 586 2.85 -10.08 23.02
N VAL A 587 1.80 -9.44 23.53
CA VAL A 587 0.41 -9.79 23.23
C VAL A 587 -0.27 -8.61 22.56
N ALA A 588 -0.80 -8.81 21.36
CA ALA A 588 -1.63 -7.85 20.66
C ALA A 588 -3.09 -8.30 20.69
N ARG A 589 -4.01 -7.38 20.98
CA ARG A 589 -5.46 -7.59 21.03
C ARG A 589 -6.14 -6.58 20.13
N PHE A 590 -6.86 -7.08 19.14
CA PHE A 590 -7.60 -6.25 18.21
C PHE A 590 -9.08 -6.45 18.43
N GLY A 591 -9.75 -5.38 18.85
CA GLY A 591 -11.19 -5.34 19.06
C GLY A 591 -11.82 -4.21 18.27
N PRO A 592 -13.15 -4.18 18.20
CA PRO A 592 -13.85 -3.16 17.43
C PRO A 592 -13.61 -1.77 18.03
N GLY A 593 -12.93 -0.90 17.27
CA GLY A 593 -12.65 0.49 17.66
C GLY A 593 -11.40 0.70 18.51
N TYR A 594 -10.60 -0.33 18.79
CA TYR A 594 -9.37 -0.20 19.57
C TYR A 594 -8.34 -1.28 19.28
N ALA A 595 -7.09 -0.99 19.64
CA ALA A 595 -6.00 -1.96 19.70
C ALA A 595 -5.34 -1.91 21.08
N ARG A 596 -4.90 -3.05 21.60
CA ARG A 596 -4.18 -3.15 22.88
C ARG A 596 -2.93 -4.01 22.74
N PHE A 597 -1.86 -3.58 23.39
CA PHE A 597 -0.58 -4.27 23.45
C PHE A 597 -0.15 -4.47 24.89
N ASP A 598 0.21 -5.70 25.25
CA ASP A 598 0.75 -6.06 26.55
C ASP A 598 2.15 -6.64 26.41
N ALA A 599 3.08 -6.19 27.25
CA ALA A 599 4.45 -6.71 27.34
C ALA A 599 4.93 -6.72 28.80
N ASP A 600 5.86 -7.62 29.14
CA ASP A 600 6.64 -7.51 30.36
C ASP A 600 8.11 -7.56 29.98
N VAL A 601 8.81 -6.47 30.24
CA VAL A 601 10.21 -6.30 29.86
C VAL A 601 10.96 -5.73 31.04
N HIS A 602 12.04 -6.40 31.41
CA HIS A 602 12.98 -5.96 32.45
C HIS A 602 12.29 -5.69 33.81
N GLY A 603 11.28 -6.52 34.14
CA GLY A 603 10.46 -6.42 35.34
C GLY A 603 9.47 -5.25 35.34
N ILE A 604 9.20 -4.66 34.17
CA ILE A 604 8.20 -3.62 33.96
C ILE A 604 7.11 -4.18 33.04
N GLY A 605 5.90 -4.35 33.57
CA GLY A 605 4.71 -4.66 32.77
C GLY A 605 4.19 -3.40 32.10
N SER A 606 3.90 -3.45 30.80
CA SER A 606 3.30 -2.35 30.03
C SER A 606 2.02 -2.78 29.34
N GLU A 607 0.96 -1.97 29.47
CA GLU A 607 -0.30 -2.08 28.72
C GLU A 607 -0.52 -0.78 27.92
N LEU A 608 -0.43 -0.85 26.59
CA LEU A 608 -0.74 0.25 25.69
C LEU A 608 -2.10 0.00 25.02
N THR A 609 -3.11 0.83 25.30
CA THR A 609 -4.42 0.79 24.63
C THR A 609 -4.62 2.03 23.78
N GLN A 610 -5.04 1.84 22.53
CA GLN A 610 -5.21 2.91 21.54
C GLN A 610 -6.62 2.86 20.94
N CYS A 611 -7.27 4.02 20.85
CA CYS A 611 -8.57 4.18 20.20
C CYS A 611 -8.66 5.58 19.55
N VAL A 612 -9.72 5.79 18.79
CA VAL A 612 -10.04 7.07 18.14
C VAL A 612 -11.24 7.68 18.85
N ALA A 613 -11.22 9.01 19.05
CA ALA A 613 -12.39 9.72 19.55
C ALA A 613 -13.59 9.58 18.61
N GLU A 614 -14.81 9.55 19.13
CA GLU A 614 -16.01 9.22 18.33
C GLU A 614 -16.24 10.18 17.16
N SER A 615 -16.01 11.48 17.37
CA SER A 615 -16.27 12.54 16.38
C SER A 615 -15.06 13.39 16.04
N ASP A 616 -14.03 13.40 16.89
CA ASP A 616 -12.91 14.33 16.74
C ASP A 616 -11.71 13.62 16.09
N PRO A 617 -10.88 14.35 15.33
CA PRO A 617 -9.68 13.82 14.67
C PRO A 617 -8.51 13.61 15.64
N VAL A 618 -8.73 12.76 16.66
CA VAL A 618 -7.77 12.49 17.73
C VAL A 618 -7.69 10.99 18.03
N LYS A 619 -6.48 10.47 17.91
CA LYS A 619 -6.06 9.19 18.50
C LYS A 619 -5.68 9.44 19.96
N VAL A 620 -6.24 8.64 20.85
CA VAL A 620 -5.89 8.65 22.28
C VAL A 620 -5.22 7.32 22.61
N SER A 621 -4.01 7.38 23.19
CA SER A 621 -3.22 6.22 23.58
C SER A 621 -2.94 6.25 25.07
N ARG A 622 -3.42 5.25 25.81
CA ARG A 622 -3.14 5.07 27.25
C ARG A 622 -2.05 4.03 27.45
N LEU A 623 -0.98 4.40 28.16
CA LEU A 623 0.09 3.50 28.56
C LEU A 623 0.10 3.36 30.08
N ARG A 624 -0.17 2.15 30.58
CA ARG A 624 -0.04 1.78 32.00
C ARG A 624 1.25 1.00 32.22
N LEU A 625 2.03 1.40 33.22
CA LEU A 625 3.26 0.72 33.64
C LEU A 625 3.08 0.14 35.04
N HIS A 626 3.55 -1.09 35.25
CA HIS A 626 3.56 -1.75 36.56
C HIS A 626 4.97 -2.29 36.86
N ASN A 627 5.53 -1.93 38.01
CA ASN A 627 6.87 -2.35 38.41
C ASN A 627 6.85 -3.68 39.20
N HIS A 628 7.12 -4.78 38.50
CA HIS A 628 7.28 -6.13 39.09
C HIS A 628 8.72 -6.44 39.53
N SER A 629 9.65 -5.48 39.45
CA SER A 629 11.09 -5.79 39.62
C SER A 629 11.55 -5.93 41.08
N GLY A 630 10.67 -5.65 42.05
CA GLY A 630 10.99 -5.72 43.49
C GLY A 630 11.90 -4.59 44.01
N ARG A 631 12.27 -3.62 43.16
CA ARG A 631 13.05 -2.42 43.52
C ARG A 631 12.46 -1.18 42.83
N ALA A 632 12.75 0.02 43.35
CA ALA A 632 12.35 1.26 42.69
C ALA A 632 13.06 1.42 41.33
N ARG A 633 12.39 2.03 40.35
CA ARG A 633 12.88 2.19 38.96
C ARG A 633 12.56 3.57 38.41
N ARG A 634 13.50 4.16 37.66
CA ARG A 634 13.30 5.46 36.99
C ARG A 634 13.13 5.26 35.49
N ILE A 635 11.90 5.32 35.02
CA ILE A 635 11.54 5.04 33.63
C ILE A 635 11.29 6.35 32.88
N ALA A 636 12.02 6.55 31.78
CA ALA A 636 11.70 7.55 30.77
C ALA A 636 10.79 6.94 29.69
N LEU A 637 9.81 7.69 29.23
CA LEU A 637 8.89 7.31 28.17
C LEU A 637 8.98 8.32 27.03
N ALA A 638 8.98 7.86 25.79
CA ALA A 638 8.94 8.72 24.62
C ALA A 638 7.83 8.23 23.66
N HIS A 639 6.89 9.11 23.33
CA HIS A 639 5.97 8.94 22.21
C HIS A 639 6.50 9.76 21.03
N GLY A 640 7.00 9.06 20.01
CA GLY A 640 7.67 9.67 18.87
C GLY A 640 6.92 9.43 17.57
N VAL A 641 6.87 10.44 16.70
CA VAL A 641 6.26 10.37 15.36
C VAL A 641 7.22 10.86 14.30
N GLU A 642 7.12 10.27 13.11
CA GLU A 642 7.61 10.85 11.88
C GLU A 642 6.44 11.55 11.17
N TRP A 643 6.60 12.82 10.82
CA TRP A 643 5.56 13.60 10.15
C TRP A 643 5.59 13.35 8.64
N MET A 644 4.42 13.05 8.08
CA MET A 644 4.21 12.95 6.63
C MET A 644 3.46 14.19 6.11
N LEU A 645 2.30 14.52 6.70
CA LEU A 645 1.54 15.74 6.43
C LEU A 645 1.43 16.08 4.94
N GLY A 646 1.23 15.09 4.08
CA GLY A 646 1.33 15.20 2.62
C GLY A 646 0.99 13.89 1.92
N PRO A 647 0.66 13.90 0.61
CA PRO A 647 0.30 12.69 -0.11
C PRO A 647 1.37 11.60 0.01
N ILE A 648 0.96 10.34 0.14
CA ILE A 648 1.87 9.19 0.15
C ILE A 648 2.83 9.27 -1.06
N GLY A 649 4.12 9.08 -0.80
CA GLY A 649 5.18 9.20 -1.81
C GLY A 649 5.79 10.60 -1.95
N SER A 650 5.27 11.61 -1.27
CA SER A 650 5.92 12.94 -1.20
C SER A 650 7.00 13.01 -0.12
N ASP A 651 7.91 14.00 -0.23
CA ASP A 651 8.96 14.24 0.76
C ASP A 651 8.57 15.35 1.74
N PRO A 652 8.26 15.03 3.01
CA PRO A 652 7.80 16.00 3.99
C PRO A 652 8.91 16.87 4.57
N ARG A 653 10.18 16.48 4.43
CA ARG A 653 11.32 17.11 5.12
C ARG A 653 11.44 18.57 4.75
N ALA A 654 11.15 18.90 3.50
CA ALA A 654 11.24 20.21 2.89
C ALA A 654 10.23 21.24 3.41
N THR A 655 9.04 20.79 3.77
CA THR A 655 7.84 21.64 3.82
C THR A 655 7.14 21.58 5.17
N THR A 656 7.48 20.60 6.00
CA THR A 656 6.95 20.45 7.35
C THR A 656 7.60 21.44 8.31
N GLN A 657 6.77 22.22 8.99
CA GLN A 657 7.17 23.12 10.07
C GLN A 657 6.73 22.54 11.40
N VAL A 658 7.61 22.60 12.40
CA VAL A 658 7.36 22.05 13.74
C VAL A 658 7.51 23.17 14.77
N VAL A 659 6.59 23.25 15.73
CA VAL A 659 6.63 24.23 16.83
C VAL A 659 6.30 23.51 18.14
N SER A 660 7.22 23.59 19.10
CA SER A 660 7.02 23.05 20.45
C SER A 660 6.24 24.04 21.33
N ASP A 661 5.26 23.56 22.07
CA ASP A 661 4.53 24.28 23.12
C ASP A 661 4.74 23.55 24.46
N THR A 662 5.76 23.99 25.19
CA THR A 662 6.12 23.42 26.49
C THR A 662 5.05 23.66 27.56
N THR A 663 4.19 24.68 27.42
CA THR A 663 3.11 24.95 28.38
C THR A 663 1.99 23.92 28.30
N ARG A 664 1.79 23.32 27.12
CA ARG A 664 0.81 22.26 26.87
C ARG A 664 1.41 20.86 26.85
N GLY A 665 2.73 20.73 26.94
CA GLY A 665 3.41 19.44 26.72
C GLY A 665 3.13 18.89 25.31
N ALA A 666 3.05 19.78 24.32
CA ALA A 666 2.63 19.45 22.96
C ALA A 666 3.64 19.92 21.92
N VAL A 667 3.68 19.23 20.78
CA VAL A 667 4.41 19.65 19.58
C VAL A 667 3.41 19.71 18.44
N PHE A 668 3.37 20.85 17.75
CA PHE A 668 2.50 21.09 16.61
C PHE A 668 3.30 21.02 15.31
N ALA A 669 2.72 20.44 14.28
CA ALA A 669 3.33 20.36 12.96
C ALA A 669 2.34 20.79 11.87
N ARG A 670 2.81 21.51 10.85
CA ARG A 670 1.99 21.94 9.71
C ARG A 670 2.78 21.88 8.41
N ASN A 671 2.06 21.71 7.30
CA ASN A 671 2.62 21.81 5.96
C ASN A 671 1.81 22.78 5.10
N ALA A 672 2.23 24.06 5.10
CA ALA A 672 1.55 25.13 4.37
C ALA A 672 1.74 25.03 2.84
N TRP A 673 2.71 24.22 2.38
CA TRP A 673 2.95 23.95 0.96
C TRP A 673 1.84 23.11 0.32
N ARG A 674 0.82 22.71 1.06
CA ARG A 674 -0.30 21.94 0.51
C ARG A 674 -1.47 22.84 0.23
N GLU A 675 -2.09 22.67 -0.93
CA GLU A 675 -3.26 23.46 -1.29
C GLU A 675 -4.48 23.13 -0.40
N GLU A 676 -4.86 21.85 -0.33
CA GLU A 676 -6.11 21.41 0.30
C GLU A 676 -6.07 21.41 1.84
N PHE A 677 -4.87 21.26 2.42
CA PHE A 677 -4.68 21.11 3.87
C PHE A 677 -3.73 22.17 4.45
N ALA A 678 -3.50 23.28 3.74
CA ALA A 678 -2.51 24.33 4.11
C ALA A 678 -2.64 24.82 5.56
N ARG A 679 -3.88 24.92 6.04
CA ARG A 679 -4.23 25.44 7.36
C ARG A 679 -4.16 24.39 8.45
N SER A 680 -4.22 23.10 8.10
CA SER A 680 -4.34 22.02 9.06
C SER A 680 -3.07 21.92 9.91
N VAL A 681 -3.25 21.68 11.21
CA VAL A 681 -2.17 21.60 12.18
C VAL A 681 -2.29 20.30 12.94
N ALA A 682 -1.37 19.38 12.65
CA ALA A 682 -1.21 18.15 13.39
C ALA A 682 -0.52 18.40 14.74
N PHE A 683 -0.71 17.49 15.69
CA PHE A 683 -0.08 17.60 17.00
C PHE A 683 0.23 16.23 17.62
N ILE A 684 1.28 16.19 18.43
CA ILE A 684 1.49 15.19 19.47
C ILE A 684 1.47 15.86 20.84
N ALA A 685 0.92 15.19 21.84
CA ALA A 685 0.91 15.71 23.21
C ALA A 685 0.94 14.59 24.26
N CYS A 686 1.37 14.92 25.47
CA CYS A 686 1.25 14.06 26.65
C CYS A 686 0.49 14.81 27.76
N ALA A 687 -0.42 14.12 28.45
CA ALA A 687 -1.24 14.71 29.52
C ALA A 687 -0.49 14.94 30.85
N ALA A 688 0.65 14.25 31.06
CA ALA A 688 1.49 14.41 32.24
C ALA A 688 2.44 15.61 32.12
N ASP A 689 3.14 15.98 33.20
CA ASP A 689 4.27 16.93 33.16
C ASP A 689 5.39 16.35 32.27
N ALA A 690 5.31 16.62 30.97
CA ALA A 690 6.17 16.08 29.94
C ALA A 690 7.04 17.18 29.33
N VAL A 691 8.29 16.82 29.00
CA VAL A 691 9.16 17.65 28.19
C VAL A 691 8.81 17.39 26.72
N ALA A 692 8.22 18.39 26.08
CA ALA A 692 7.96 18.38 24.64
C ALA A 692 9.24 18.81 23.90
N ALA A 693 9.74 17.95 23.02
CA ALA A 693 10.93 18.23 22.20
C ALA A 693 10.63 17.89 20.73
N GLY A 694 10.33 18.90 19.92
CA GLY A 694 10.48 18.81 18.47
C GLY A 694 11.96 18.97 18.10
N SER A 695 12.45 18.22 17.11
CA SER A 695 13.80 18.46 16.60
C SER A 695 13.77 19.56 15.54
N ASP A 696 14.77 20.43 15.56
CA ASP A 696 14.98 21.43 14.51
C ASP A 696 15.59 20.82 13.22
N GLU A 697 16.00 19.54 13.25
CA GLU A 697 16.77 18.86 12.19
C GLU A 697 15.93 18.03 11.18
N GLY A 698 14.62 17.86 11.37
CA GLY A 698 13.80 17.06 10.45
C GLY A 698 12.36 16.85 10.91
N PRO A 699 11.52 16.13 10.12
CA PRO A 699 10.09 15.99 10.41
C PRO A 699 9.85 14.94 11.50
N ARG A 700 10.55 14.99 12.63
CA ARG A 700 10.34 14.09 13.76
C ARG A 700 10.11 14.89 15.04
N SER A 701 9.13 14.45 15.80
CA SER A 701 8.82 15.03 17.10
C SER A 701 8.63 13.93 18.12
N ALA A 702 9.00 14.22 19.37
CA ALA A 702 8.67 13.36 20.48
C ALA A 702 8.17 14.17 21.68
N VAL A 703 7.28 13.55 22.45
CA VAL A 703 6.96 14.01 23.81
C VAL A 703 7.54 13.01 24.80
N VAL A 704 8.29 13.53 25.78
CA VAL A 704 9.04 12.71 26.74
C VAL A 704 8.52 12.93 28.14
N ALA A 705 8.12 11.86 28.81
CA ALA A 705 7.74 11.86 30.22
C ALA A 705 8.75 11.03 31.04
N SER A 706 8.76 11.20 32.36
CA SER A 706 9.58 10.36 33.23
C SER A 706 8.90 10.14 34.58
N VAL A 707 9.11 8.97 35.16
CA VAL A 707 8.47 8.56 36.42
C VAL A 707 9.41 7.70 37.25
N GLU A 708 9.33 7.90 38.56
CA GLU A 708 9.90 6.99 39.54
C GLU A 708 8.81 6.03 40.01
N LEU A 709 9.01 4.74 39.81
CA LEU A 709 8.08 3.68 40.18
C LEU A 709 8.63 2.92 41.37
N ALA A 710 7.98 3.02 42.52
CA ALA A 710 8.24 2.13 43.65
C ALA A 710 7.94 0.66 43.28
N PRO A 711 8.45 -0.35 44.02
CA PRO A 711 8.02 -1.74 43.84
C PRO A 711 6.50 -1.86 43.87
N ASP A 712 5.93 -2.65 42.96
CA ASP A 712 4.48 -2.90 42.79
C ASP A 712 3.63 -1.65 42.50
N ALA A 713 4.25 -0.49 42.23
CA ALA A 713 3.54 0.72 41.85
C ALA A 713 3.08 0.68 40.39
N VAL A 714 1.94 1.30 40.14
CA VAL A 714 1.36 1.49 38.80
C VAL A 714 1.34 2.98 38.46
N ALA A 715 1.75 3.33 37.23
CA ALA A 715 1.59 4.67 36.67
C ALA A 715 0.84 4.61 35.34
N GLU A 716 0.13 5.68 35.02
CA GLU A 716 -0.65 5.81 33.79
C GLU A 716 -0.29 7.11 33.05
N PHE A 717 -0.18 7.01 31.72
CA PHE A 717 0.10 8.13 30.83
C PHE A 717 -0.90 8.12 29.67
N VAL A 718 -1.39 9.30 29.32
CA VAL A 718 -2.23 9.51 28.14
C VAL A 718 -1.46 10.33 27.11
N PHE A 719 -1.34 9.79 25.91
CA PHE A 719 -0.71 10.41 24.75
C PHE A 719 -1.76 10.70 23.68
N LEU A 720 -1.60 11.81 22.99
CA LEU A 720 -2.51 12.28 21.96
C LEU A 720 -1.75 12.43 20.64
N LEU A 721 -2.39 12.01 19.54
CA LEU A 721 -1.98 12.31 18.17
C LEU A 721 -3.22 12.71 17.39
N GLY A 722 -3.22 13.89 16.78
CA GLY A 722 -4.40 14.39 16.06
C GLY A 722 -4.09 15.54 15.14
N GLU A 723 -5.13 16.11 14.54
CA GLU A 723 -5.05 17.29 13.68
C GLU A 723 -6.24 18.22 13.88
N GLY A 724 -6.00 19.52 13.98
CA GLY A 724 -7.05 20.53 13.92
C GLY A 724 -7.06 21.24 12.56
N GLU A 725 -8.21 21.78 12.15
CA GLU A 725 -8.35 22.58 10.93
C GLU A 725 -7.44 23.82 10.90
N ASP A 726 -7.06 24.29 12.09
CA ASP A 726 -6.00 25.27 12.29
C ASP A 726 -5.35 25.12 13.68
N ARG A 727 -4.41 26.01 14.00
CA ARG A 727 -3.66 25.99 15.26
C ARG A 727 -4.57 26.13 16.49
N ALA A 728 -5.61 26.96 16.42
CA ALA A 728 -6.50 27.18 17.55
C ALA A 728 -7.36 25.93 17.80
N ALA A 729 -7.89 25.32 16.73
CA ALA A 729 -8.59 24.04 16.81
C ALA A 729 -7.70 22.93 17.37
N ALA A 730 -6.44 22.82 16.92
CA ALA A 730 -5.49 21.84 17.43
C ALA A 730 -5.20 22.03 18.93
N GLN A 731 -5.01 23.28 19.38
CA GLN A 731 -4.83 23.60 20.80
C GLN A 731 -6.07 23.23 21.63
N ALA A 732 -7.27 23.53 21.14
CA ALA A 732 -8.51 23.16 21.80
C ALA A 732 -8.68 21.64 21.95
N LEU A 733 -8.32 20.87 20.91
CA LEU A 733 -8.32 19.41 20.97
C LEU A 733 -7.33 18.90 22.03
N VAL A 734 -6.10 19.40 22.06
CA VAL A 734 -5.11 19.05 23.11
C VAL A 734 -5.66 19.35 24.51
N ASP A 735 -6.19 20.56 24.71
CA ASP A 735 -6.69 21.01 26.01
C ASP A 735 -7.91 20.20 26.50
N ARG A 736 -8.75 19.74 25.56
CA ARG A 736 -9.89 18.85 25.82
C ARG A 736 -9.43 17.44 26.18
N TYR A 737 -8.63 16.81 25.31
CA TYR A 737 -8.32 15.38 25.43
C TYR A 737 -7.25 15.05 26.46
N ARG A 738 -6.43 16.02 26.90
CA ARG A 738 -5.48 15.79 28.01
C ARG A 738 -6.18 15.52 29.35
N ARG A 739 -7.46 15.90 29.47
CA ARG A 739 -8.29 15.69 30.67
C ARG A 739 -9.38 14.64 30.44
N VAL A 740 -9.30 13.87 29.37
CA VAL A 740 -10.34 12.90 29.01
C VAL A 740 -10.35 11.74 29.99
N ASP A 741 -11.55 11.28 30.36
CA ASP A 741 -11.72 9.97 30.96
C ASP A 741 -11.56 8.92 29.85
N PHE A 742 -10.39 8.26 29.82
CA PHE A 742 -10.08 7.26 28.81
C PHE A 742 -11.02 6.06 28.87
N ASP A 743 -11.45 5.63 30.06
CA ASP A 743 -12.32 4.48 30.20
C ASP A 743 -13.72 4.78 29.65
N ALA A 744 -14.23 6.00 29.89
CA ALA A 744 -15.46 6.47 29.26
C ALA A 744 -15.34 6.57 27.73
N LEU A 745 -14.22 7.11 27.22
CA LEU A 745 -13.97 7.21 25.78
C LEU A 745 -13.89 5.84 25.10
N LEU A 746 -13.19 4.87 25.71
CA LEU A 746 -13.10 3.50 25.21
C LEU A 746 -14.47 2.79 25.27
N ALA A 747 -15.26 3.02 26.32
CA ALA A 747 -16.61 2.47 26.43
C ALA A 747 -17.54 3.01 25.33
N GLY A 748 -17.50 4.31 25.04
CA GLY A 748 -18.27 4.93 23.97
C GLY A 748 -17.87 4.42 22.57
N ALA A 749 -16.56 4.29 22.32
CA ALA A 749 -16.06 3.66 21.11
C ALA A 749 -16.61 2.23 20.94
N ARG A 750 -16.60 1.41 22.00
CA ARG A 750 -17.16 0.05 21.99
C ARG A 750 -18.68 0.04 21.77
N GLN A 751 -19.41 0.95 22.40
CA GLN A 751 -20.86 1.05 22.27
C GLN A 751 -21.29 1.38 20.84
N THR A 752 -20.54 2.24 20.16
CA THR A 752 -20.78 2.57 18.74
C THR A 752 -20.76 1.30 17.87
N TRP A 753 -19.81 0.39 18.12
CA TRP A 753 -19.69 -0.87 17.38
C TRP A 753 -20.70 -1.93 17.83
N ASP A 754 -21.04 -1.99 19.12
CA ASP A 754 -22.09 -2.86 19.62
C ASP A 754 -23.44 -2.53 18.95
N GLY A 755 -23.75 -1.25 18.71
CA GLY A 755 -24.95 -0.86 17.95
C GLY A 755 -25.01 -1.39 16.50
N VAL A 756 -23.86 -1.50 15.81
CA VAL A 756 -23.80 -2.09 14.46
C VAL A 756 -24.03 -3.61 14.50
N ARG A 757 -23.55 -4.27 15.56
CA ARG A 757 -23.65 -5.73 15.74
C ARG A 757 -25.00 -6.18 16.28
N GLU A 758 -25.69 -5.35 17.04
CA GLU A 758 -26.98 -5.69 17.64
C GLU A 758 -28.14 -5.67 16.64
N SER A 759 -27.96 -5.11 15.44
CA SER A 759 -29.00 -5.12 14.41
C SER A 759 -29.33 -6.53 13.92
N LEU A 760 -28.31 -7.40 13.81
CA LEU A 760 -28.43 -8.79 13.39
C LEU A 760 -27.29 -9.61 13.98
N GLN A 761 -27.63 -10.69 14.68
CA GLN A 761 -26.71 -11.70 15.15
C GLN A 761 -27.16 -13.08 14.69
N VAL A 762 -26.20 -13.96 14.42
CA VAL A 762 -26.44 -15.33 13.96
C VAL A 762 -25.75 -16.32 14.89
N GLU A 763 -26.38 -17.48 15.05
CA GLU A 763 -25.87 -18.64 15.75
C GLU A 763 -26.01 -19.84 14.82
N THR A 764 -24.88 -20.32 14.31
CA THR A 764 -24.82 -21.42 13.34
C THR A 764 -24.08 -22.61 13.94
N PRO A 765 -24.18 -23.80 13.32
CA PRO A 765 -23.34 -24.93 13.71
C PRO A 765 -21.84 -24.66 13.56
N HIS A 766 -21.45 -23.63 12.80
CA HIS A 766 -20.07 -23.28 12.50
C HIS A 766 -19.70 -21.96 13.17
N ARG A 767 -19.08 -22.03 14.36
CA ARG A 767 -18.69 -20.85 15.16
C ARG A 767 -17.91 -19.77 14.38
N SER A 768 -17.14 -20.13 13.36
CA SER A 768 -16.42 -19.17 12.53
C SER A 768 -17.37 -18.25 11.74
N ILE A 769 -18.49 -18.78 11.23
CA ILE A 769 -19.52 -17.99 10.53
C ILE A 769 -20.17 -16.99 11.48
N ASP A 770 -20.44 -17.38 12.72
CA ASP A 770 -20.97 -16.46 13.74
C ASP A 770 -20.01 -15.29 13.97
N LEU A 771 -18.70 -15.56 14.09
CA LEU A 771 -17.69 -14.53 14.28
C LEU A 771 -17.61 -13.58 13.06
N LEU A 772 -17.67 -14.13 11.86
CA LEU A 772 -17.63 -13.35 10.63
C LEU A 772 -18.84 -12.42 10.49
N VAL A 773 -20.05 -12.97 10.58
CA VAL A 773 -21.29 -12.21 10.39
C VAL A 773 -21.53 -11.23 11.52
N ASN A 774 -21.33 -11.67 12.77
CA ASN A 774 -21.66 -10.83 13.92
C ASN A 774 -20.59 -9.76 14.18
N ARG A 775 -19.40 -9.87 13.60
CA ARG A 775 -18.28 -8.99 13.97
C ARG A 775 -17.40 -8.59 12.80
N CYS A 776 -16.66 -9.54 12.22
CA CYS A 776 -15.55 -9.22 11.33
C CYS A 776 -15.98 -8.51 10.05
N LEU A 777 -17.01 -9.02 9.35
CA LEU A 777 -17.41 -8.50 8.05
C LEU A 777 -18.05 -7.11 8.15
N PRO A 778 -19.03 -6.83 9.04
CA PRO A 778 -19.57 -5.49 9.20
C PRO A 778 -18.51 -4.48 9.68
N TYR A 779 -17.61 -4.91 10.56
CA TYR A 779 -16.50 -4.06 11.02
C TYR A 779 -15.57 -3.68 9.87
N GLN A 780 -15.16 -4.65 9.04
CA GLN A 780 -14.30 -4.39 7.88
C GLN A 780 -14.98 -3.45 6.87
N VAL A 781 -16.26 -3.65 6.56
CA VAL A 781 -17.03 -2.78 5.67
C VAL A 781 -17.07 -1.35 6.21
N LEU A 782 -17.40 -1.16 7.49
CA LEU A 782 -17.58 0.18 8.03
C LEU A 782 -16.24 0.89 8.33
N ALA A 783 -15.37 0.26 9.14
CA ALA A 783 -14.12 0.86 9.59
C ALA A 783 -13.15 1.08 8.42
N CYS A 784 -12.92 0.03 7.62
CA CYS A 784 -11.91 0.06 6.57
C CYS A 784 -12.45 0.63 5.26
N ARG A 785 -13.57 0.09 4.74
CA ARG A 785 -14.02 0.41 3.38
C ARG A 785 -14.71 1.77 3.29
N LEU A 786 -15.60 2.08 4.23
CA LEU A 786 -16.36 3.31 4.18
C LEU A 786 -15.62 4.49 4.82
N TRP A 787 -15.08 4.33 6.03
CA TRP A 787 -14.47 5.43 6.79
C TRP A 787 -12.98 5.63 6.50
N ALA A 788 -12.15 4.61 6.67
CA ALA A 788 -10.70 4.75 6.52
C ALA A 788 -10.26 4.87 5.05
N ARG A 789 -10.90 4.09 4.16
CA ARG A 789 -10.53 3.87 2.76
C ARG A 789 -9.05 3.47 2.60
N THR A 790 -8.54 2.66 3.53
CA THR A 790 -7.14 2.21 3.57
C THR A 790 -6.97 0.86 4.26
N ALA A 791 -5.85 0.21 3.99
CA ALA A 791 -5.37 -1.04 4.54
C ALA A 791 -3.84 -1.11 4.45
N PHE A 792 -3.24 -2.17 5.01
CA PHE A 792 -1.79 -2.39 4.96
C PHE A 792 -1.27 -2.41 3.52
N TYR A 793 -1.93 -3.15 2.62
CA TYR A 793 -1.50 -3.28 1.23
C TYR A 793 -1.97 -2.15 0.32
N GLN A 794 -2.96 -1.33 0.72
CA GLN A 794 -3.51 -0.28 -0.14
C GLN A 794 -4.05 0.90 0.68
N ALA A 795 -3.45 2.07 0.51
CA ALA A 795 -3.95 3.34 1.01
C ALA A 795 -4.56 4.16 -0.15
N SER A 796 -5.88 4.08 -0.29
CA SER A 796 -6.61 4.74 -1.38
C SER A 796 -7.05 6.14 -1.00
N GLY A 797 -7.71 6.31 0.14
CA GLY A 797 -8.33 7.58 0.55
C GLY A 797 -9.51 8.03 -0.31
N ALA A 798 -9.62 7.55 -1.55
CA ALA A 798 -10.67 7.83 -2.51
C ALA A 798 -11.93 6.99 -2.27
N TYR A 799 -13.06 7.55 -2.65
CA TYR A 799 -14.30 6.80 -2.87
C TYR A 799 -14.31 6.28 -4.31
N GLY A 800 -14.43 4.98 -4.49
CA GLY A 800 -14.76 4.36 -5.78
C GLY A 800 -16.27 4.31 -5.95
N PHE A 801 -16.77 4.71 -7.13
CA PHE A 801 -18.20 4.84 -7.39
C PHE A 801 -18.92 3.51 -7.21
N ARG A 802 -18.50 2.47 -7.95
CA ARG A 802 -19.02 1.12 -7.76
C ARG A 802 -18.69 0.52 -6.40
N ASP A 803 -17.53 0.87 -5.85
CA ASP A 803 -16.96 0.19 -4.70
C ASP A 803 -17.76 0.47 -3.43
N GLN A 804 -17.91 1.75 -3.05
CA GLN A 804 -18.62 2.07 -1.83
C GLN A 804 -20.14 1.98 -1.97
N LEU A 805 -20.69 2.04 -3.20
CA LEU A 805 -22.09 1.65 -3.43
C LEU A 805 -22.33 0.18 -3.06
N GLN A 806 -21.45 -0.73 -3.48
CA GLN A 806 -21.55 -2.14 -3.10
C GLN A 806 -21.31 -2.35 -1.60
N ASP A 807 -20.32 -1.66 -1.01
CA ASP A 807 -20.02 -1.75 0.42
C ASP A 807 -21.24 -1.35 1.27
N VAL A 808 -21.94 -0.25 0.94
CA VAL A 808 -23.12 0.18 1.71
C VAL A 808 -24.34 -0.71 1.52
N GLY A 809 -24.39 -1.53 0.46
CA GLY A 809 -25.41 -2.56 0.30
C GLY A 809 -25.44 -3.52 1.50
N ALA A 810 -24.27 -3.88 2.05
CA ALA A 810 -24.18 -4.72 3.25
C ALA A 810 -24.63 -4.00 4.53
N LEU A 811 -24.70 -2.67 4.52
CA LEU A 811 -25.07 -1.84 5.66
C LEU A 811 -26.55 -1.46 5.70
N CYS A 812 -27.37 -1.86 4.72
CA CYS A 812 -28.80 -1.54 4.68
C CYS A 812 -29.58 -2.02 5.92
N ILE A 813 -29.11 -3.09 6.59
CA ILE A 813 -29.71 -3.59 7.83
C ILE A 813 -29.16 -2.83 9.04
N ALA A 814 -27.83 -2.75 9.18
CA ALA A 814 -27.20 -2.25 10.39
C ALA A 814 -27.11 -0.72 10.47
N ARG A 815 -26.89 -0.05 9.34
CA ARG A 815 -26.67 1.40 9.22
C ARG A 815 -27.33 1.96 7.94
N PRO A 816 -28.67 1.84 7.80
CA PRO A 816 -29.40 2.38 6.65
C PRO A 816 -29.17 3.90 6.49
N ASP A 817 -28.89 4.63 7.58
CA ASP A 817 -28.55 6.05 7.54
C ASP A 817 -27.26 6.34 6.76
N LEU A 818 -26.25 5.45 6.83
CA LEU A 818 -25.01 5.58 6.07
C LEU A 818 -25.21 5.17 4.60
N ALA A 819 -25.98 4.11 4.35
CA ALA A 819 -26.32 3.69 3.00
C ALA A 819 -27.07 4.80 2.24
N ARG A 820 -28.10 5.38 2.87
CA ARG A 820 -28.85 6.51 2.31
C ARG A 820 -27.95 7.69 1.97
N ARG A 821 -27.07 8.09 2.89
CA ARG A 821 -26.13 9.21 2.68
C ARG A 821 -25.18 8.93 1.53
N HIS A 822 -24.64 7.72 1.45
CA HIS A 822 -23.67 7.38 0.41
C HIS A 822 -24.31 7.26 -0.98
N ILE A 823 -25.53 6.71 -1.09
CA ILE A 823 -26.27 6.67 -2.36
C ILE A 823 -26.44 8.10 -2.93
N LEU A 824 -26.83 9.05 -2.08
CA LEU A 824 -26.98 10.45 -2.49
C LEU A 824 -25.64 11.13 -2.80
N LEU A 825 -24.59 10.80 -2.05
CA LEU A 825 -23.24 11.26 -2.35
C LEU A 825 -22.78 10.76 -3.72
N SER A 826 -22.95 9.48 -4.04
CA SER A 826 -22.59 8.94 -5.35
C SER A 826 -23.44 9.54 -6.48
N ALA A 827 -24.75 9.72 -6.29
CA ALA A 827 -25.59 10.43 -7.26
C ALA A 827 -25.07 11.87 -7.53
N SER A 828 -24.54 12.55 -6.52
CA SER A 828 -23.92 13.88 -6.68
C SER A 828 -22.64 13.90 -7.51
N ARG A 829 -22.14 12.73 -7.91
CA ARG A 829 -20.94 12.53 -8.74
C ARG A 829 -21.28 12.05 -10.15
N GLN A 830 -22.56 12.06 -10.52
CA GLN A 830 -23.03 11.82 -11.88
C GLN A 830 -22.93 13.10 -12.73
N PHE A 831 -22.39 12.97 -13.94
CA PHE A 831 -22.39 14.03 -14.95
C PHE A 831 -23.76 14.15 -15.60
N GLU A 832 -24.06 15.31 -16.21
CA GLU A 832 -25.37 15.55 -16.85
C GLU A 832 -25.69 14.53 -17.95
N GLU A 833 -24.66 14.00 -18.62
CA GLU A 833 -24.77 12.99 -19.68
C GLU A 833 -25.14 11.59 -19.16
N GLY A 834 -25.08 11.36 -17.84
CA GLY A 834 -25.49 10.10 -17.19
C GLY A 834 -24.35 9.16 -16.81
N ASP A 835 -23.13 9.40 -17.29
CA ASP A 835 -21.91 8.77 -16.78
C ASP A 835 -21.42 9.45 -15.48
N VAL A 836 -20.38 8.92 -14.86
CA VAL A 836 -20.01 9.25 -13.47
C VAL A 836 -18.50 9.43 -13.31
N GLN A 837 -18.08 10.07 -12.22
CA GLN A 837 -16.69 9.93 -11.77
C GLN A 837 -16.47 8.48 -11.30
N HIS A 838 -15.51 7.77 -11.88
CA HIS A 838 -15.14 6.40 -11.52
C HIS A 838 -14.66 6.31 -10.05
N TRP A 839 -13.88 7.30 -9.62
CA TRP A 839 -13.54 7.52 -8.21
C TRP A 839 -13.23 9.00 -7.96
N TRP A 840 -13.28 9.44 -6.70
CA TRP A 840 -12.92 10.80 -6.28
C TRP A 840 -12.28 10.87 -4.89
N LEU A 841 -11.42 11.88 -4.68
CA LEU A 841 -10.71 12.16 -3.44
C LEU A 841 -11.46 13.20 -2.59
N PRO A 842 -11.84 12.89 -1.35
CA PRO A 842 -12.27 13.92 -0.40
C PRO A 842 -11.07 14.69 0.19
N PRO A 843 -11.22 15.99 0.51
CA PRO A 843 -12.42 16.80 0.33
C PRO A 843 -12.53 17.45 -1.06
N SER A 844 -11.49 17.42 -1.89
CA SER A 844 -11.42 18.21 -3.13
C SER A 844 -12.40 17.80 -4.22
N GLY A 845 -12.87 16.56 -4.22
CA GLY A 845 -13.68 16.00 -5.30
C GLY A 845 -12.90 15.74 -6.59
N LYS A 846 -11.57 15.96 -6.59
CA LYS A 846 -10.69 15.57 -7.70
C LYS A 846 -10.80 14.06 -7.91
N GLY A 847 -11.04 13.65 -9.14
CA GLY A 847 -11.31 12.25 -9.44
C GLY A 847 -11.13 11.95 -10.91
N VAL A 848 -11.32 10.70 -11.29
CA VAL A 848 -11.18 10.25 -12.68
C VAL A 848 -12.54 10.03 -13.31
N ARG A 849 -12.75 10.56 -14.52
CA ARG A 849 -13.84 10.17 -15.43
C ARG A 849 -13.26 9.15 -16.43
N THR A 850 -13.88 7.98 -16.59
CA THR A 850 -13.40 6.89 -17.47
C THR A 850 -14.46 6.51 -18.50
N ARG A 851 -14.11 5.57 -19.40
CA ARG A 851 -15.07 4.88 -20.29
C ARG A 851 -15.53 3.54 -19.72
N MET A 852 -15.31 3.27 -18.43
CA MET A 852 -15.86 2.09 -17.77
C MET A 852 -17.37 2.25 -17.66
N VAL A 853 -18.11 1.22 -18.03
CA VAL A 853 -19.56 1.32 -18.21
C VAL A 853 -20.36 0.78 -17.03
N ASP A 854 -19.77 -0.07 -16.18
CA ASP A 854 -20.50 -0.74 -15.09
C ASP A 854 -20.81 0.22 -13.95
N ASP A 855 -19.92 1.19 -13.69
CA ASP A 855 -20.09 2.23 -12.65
C ASP A 855 -21.49 2.82 -12.65
N ARG A 856 -22.05 3.09 -13.83
CA ARG A 856 -23.37 3.68 -14.03
C ARG A 856 -24.46 2.87 -13.34
N LEU A 857 -24.41 1.55 -13.48
CA LEU A 857 -25.49 0.65 -13.09
C LEU A 857 -25.49 0.30 -11.60
N TRP A 858 -24.40 0.54 -10.89
CA TRP A 858 -24.35 0.30 -9.44
C TRP A 858 -25.26 1.24 -8.66
N LEU A 859 -25.48 2.47 -9.12
CA LEU A 859 -26.38 3.42 -8.46
C LEU A 859 -27.84 2.93 -8.44
N PRO A 860 -28.50 2.62 -9.58
CA PRO A 860 -29.86 2.07 -9.57
C PRO A 860 -29.94 0.70 -8.89
N TYR A 861 -28.92 -0.16 -9.00
CA TYR A 861 -28.89 -1.46 -8.34
C TYR A 861 -28.98 -1.32 -6.80
N ILE A 862 -28.11 -0.49 -6.22
CA ILE A 862 -28.04 -0.31 -4.77
C ILE A 862 -29.21 0.53 -4.26
N ALA A 863 -29.70 1.52 -5.03
CA ALA A 863 -30.91 2.26 -4.68
C ALA A 863 -32.13 1.33 -4.60
N ALA A 864 -32.32 0.43 -5.56
CA ALA A 864 -33.39 -0.56 -5.52
C ALA A 864 -33.27 -1.48 -4.30
N HIS A 865 -32.07 -2.02 -4.05
CA HIS A 865 -31.81 -2.86 -2.88
C HIS A 865 -32.07 -2.13 -1.55
N TYR A 866 -31.63 -0.88 -1.42
CA TYR A 866 -31.87 -0.03 -0.25
C TYR A 866 -33.37 0.19 -0.02
N ILE A 867 -34.13 0.55 -1.06
CA ILE A 867 -35.57 0.80 -0.95
C ILE A 867 -36.30 -0.47 -0.57
N VAL A 868 -35.99 -1.60 -1.22
CA VAL A 868 -36.60 -2.89 -0.88
C VAL A 868 -36.30 -3.26 0.57
N THR A 869 -35.04 -3.12 1.01
CA THR A 869 -34.63 -3.53 2.36
C THR A 869 -35.22 -2.64 3.46
N THR A 870 -35.17 -1.32 3.27
CA THR A 870 -35.54 -0.34 4.32
C THR A 870 -36.99 0.12 4.27
N GLY A 871 -37.63 0.05 3.10
CA GLY A 871 -38.93 0.66 2.83
C GLY A 871 -38.90 2.16 2.54
N ASP A 872 -37.72 2.82 2.58
CA ASP A 872 -37.58 4.26 2.33
C ASP A 872 -37.63 4.58 0.83
N ALA A 873 -38.81 4.48 0.23
CA ALA A 873 -39.05 4.88 -1.16
C ALA A 873 -38.91 6.39 -1.39
N ALA A 874 -39.01 7.21 -0.33
CA ALA A 874 -38.90 8.67 -0.40
C ALA A 874 -37.49 9.13 -0.81
N ILE A 875 -36.46 8.28 -0.66
CA ILE A 875 -35.12 8.56 -1.19
C ILE A 875 -35.13 8.89 -2.68
N LEU A 876 -36.04 8.29 -3.46
CA LEU A 876 -36.14 8.50 -4.91
C LEU A 876 -36.50 9.94 -5.29
N ASP A 877 -37.13 10.69 -4.38
CA ASP A 877 -37.55 12.08 -4.60
C ASP A 877 -36.52 13.09 -4.11
N ALA A 878 -35.45 12.64 -3.43
CA ALA A 878 -34.37 13.50 -2.97
C ALA A 878 -33.70 14.20 -4.15
N GLN A 879 -33.60 15.53 -4.06
CA GLN A 879 -33.01 16.36 -5.10
C GLN A 879 -31.49 16.40 -4.96
N VAL A 880 -30.78 15.97 -6.00
CA VAL A 880 -29.32 15.86 -6.03
C VAL A 880 -28.78 16.59 -7.26
N PRO A 881 -27.78 17.47 -7.10
CA PRO A 881 -27.14 18.17 -8.22
C PRO A 881 -26.27 17.21 -9.03
N PHE A 882 -26.18 17.43 -10.35
CA PHE A 882 -25.15 16.80 -11.17
C PHE A 882 -23.79 17.50 -11.02
N VAL A 883 -22.76 16.94 -11.61
CA VAL A 883 -21.49 17.61 -11.87
C VAL A 883 -21.31 17.95 -13.35
N HIS A 884 -20.48 18.95 -13.64
CA HIS A 884 -20.11 19.38 -14.98
C HIS A 884 -18.59 19.31 -15.16
N GLY A 885 -18.14 18.83 -16.31
CA GLY A 885 -16.75 18.68 -16.67
C GLY A 885 -16.59 18.26 -18.12
N GLU A 886 -15.39 18.39 -18.67
CA GLU A 886 -15.13 18.03 -20.06
C GLU A 886 -15.46 16.55 -20.33
N ALA A 887 -16.12 16.28 -21.46
CA ALA A 887 -16.35 14.92 -21.93
C ALA A 887 -15.03 14.32 -22.45
N LEU A 888 -14.89 13.01 -22.32
CA LEU A 888 -13.71 12.32 -22.85
C LEU A 888 -13.69 12.40 -24.38
N GLN A 889 -12.60 12.95 -24.92
CA GLN A 889 -12.39 13.03 -26.36
C GLN A 889 -12.29 11.64 -27.00
N PRO A 890 -12.58 11.47 -28.30
CA PRO A 890 -12.37 10.20 -28.98
C PRO A 890 -10.92 9.69 -28.80
N GLY A 891 -10.77 8.42 -28.36
CA GLY A 891 -9.45 7.83 -28.07
C GLY A 891 -8.87 8.15 -26.69
N GLN A 892 -9.46 9.09 -25.94
CA GLN A 892 -9.10 9.34 -24.54
C GLN A 892 -9.73 8.28 -23.63
N ALA A 893 -8.90 7.56 -22.87
CA ALA A 893 -9.34 6.51 -21.96
C ALA A 893 -9.92 7.08 -20.66
N ASP A 894 -9.26 8.10 -20.10
CA ASP A 894 -9.62 8.73 -18.83
C ASP A 894 -9.19 10.21 -18.74
N ALA A 895 -9.72 10.90 -17.72
CA ALA A 895 -9.35 12.27 -17.37
C ALA A 895 -9.42 12.47 -15.85
N PHE A 896 -8.34 12.97 -15.23
CA PHE A 896 -8.30 13.33 -13.81
C PHE A 896 -8.48 14.83 -13.61
N PHE A 897 -9.54 15.25 -12.93
CA PHE A 897 -9.83 16.66 -12.64
C PHE A 897 -10.83 16.82 -11.48
N ALA A 898 -10.98 18.06 -10.98
CA ALA A 898 -12.08 18.43 -10.08
C ALA A 898 -13.25 18.95 -10.93
N PRO A 899 -14.39 18.23 -11.01
CA PRO A 899 -15.53 18.73 -11.75
C PRO A 899 -16.23 19.87 -11.00
N ALA A 900 -16.88 20.76 -11.74
CA ALA A 900 -17.71 21.80 -11.15
C ALA A 900 -19.07 21.22 -10.75
N LYS A 901 -19.70 21.79 -9.73
CA LYS A 901 -21.11 21.48 -9.41
C LYS A 901 -22.00 22.07 -10.51
N SER A 902 -22.90 21.26 -11.09
CA SER A 902 -23.86 21.74 -12.07
C SER A 902 -24.99 22.55 -11.40
N ALA A 903 -25.57 23.49 -12.16
CA ALA A 903 -26.83 24.14 -11.81
C ALA A 903 -28.05 23.21 -11.97
N GLN A 904 -27.92 22.16 -12.79
CA GLN A 904 -28.95 21.15 -12.96
C GLN A 904 -29.02 20.25 -11.73
N THR A 905 -30.24 20.06 -11.24
CA THR A 905 -30.57 19.18 -10.12
C THR A 905 -31.74 18.29 -10.56
N ALA A 906 -31.73 17.04 -10.13
CA ALA A 906 -32.81 16.11 -10.39
C ALA A 906 -33.05 15.20 -9.20
N SER A 907 -34.20 14.51 -9.20
CA SER A 907 -34.49 13.49 -8.20
C SER A 907 -33.54 12.30 -8.34
N LEU A 908 -33.27 11.57 -7.26
CA LEU A 908 -32.47 10.34 -7.33
C LEU A 908 -33.05 9.34 -8.35
N PHE A 909 -34.38 9.27 -8.49
CA PHE A 909 -35.02 8.48 -9.53
C PHE A 909 -34.52 8.84 -10.94
N GLU A 910 -34.41 10.14 -11.24
CA GLU A 910 -33.94 10.59 -12.55
C GLU A 910 -32.45 10.31 -12.75
N HIS A 911 -31.62 10.44 -11.71
CA HIS A 911 -30.20 10.03 -11.75
C HIS A 911 -30.06 8.53 -12.11
N CYS A 912 -30.84 7.68 -11.43
CA CYS A 912 -30.89 6.24 -11.69
C CYS A 912 -31.41 5.92 -13.11
N ALA A 913 -32.45 6.61 -13.55
CA ALA A 913 -33.04 6.39 -14.87
C ALA A 913 -32.09 6.81 -16.00
N ARG A 914 -31.36 7.93 -15.86
CA ARG A 914 -30.32 8.36 -16.80
C ARG A 914 -29.17 7.36 -16.87
N ALA A 915 -28.76 6.80 -15.73
CA ALA A 915 -27.72 5.78 -15.69
C ALA A 915 -28.12 4.52 -16.48
N ILE A 916 -29.39 4.08 -16.35
CA ILE A 916 -29.94 2.96 -17.14
C ILE A 916 -29.96 3.33 -18.63
N ASP A 917 -30.51 4.50 -18.99
CA ASP A 917 -30.61 4.94 -20.39
C ASP A 917 -29.23 5.04 -21.07
N ALA A 918 -28.23 5.55 -20.35
CA ALA A 918 -26.85 5.65 -20.83
C ALA A 918 -26.17 4.28 -21.03
N SER A 919 -26.79 3.19 -20.56
CA SER A 919 -26.23 1.82 -20.60
C SER A 919 -26.94 0.91 -21.60
N LEU A 920 -27.92 1.42 -22.37
CA LEU A 920 -28.68 0.62 -23.35
C LEU A 920 -27.96 0.42 -24.71
N ALA A 921 -26.78 1.01 -24.89
CA ALA A 921 -26.00 0.85 -26.12
C ALA A 921 -25.44 -0.57 -26.23
N THR A 922 -25.54 -1.16 -27.42
CA THR A 922 -25.10 -2.55 -27.69
C THR A 922 -24.12 -2.60 -28.85
N GLY A 923 -23.27 -3.62 -28.86
CA GLY A 923 -22.40 -3.93 -29.98
C GLY A 923 -23.08 -4.80 -31.03
N VAL A 924 -22.25 -5.43 -31.89
CA VAL A 924 -22.73 -6.16 -33.08
C VAL A 924 -23.48 -7.45 -32.73
N HIS A 925 -23.30 -7.99 -31.53
CA HIS A 925 -24.00 -9.19 -31.06
C HIS A 925 -25.27 -8.85 -30.27
N GLY A 926 -25.59 -7.57 -30.07
CA GLY A 926 -26.72 -7.13 -29.25
C GLY A 926 -26.44 -7.19 -27.74
N LEU A 927 -25.16 -7.23 -27.35
CA LEU A 927 -24.71 -7.26 -25.96
C LEU A 927 -24.19 -5.86 -25.54
N PRO A 928 -24.19 -5.50 -24.25
CA PRO A 928 -23.74 -4.18 -23.82
C PRO A 928 -22.26 -3.94 -24.13
N LEU A 929 -21.94 -2.73 -24.58
CA LEU A 929 -20.56 -2.33 -24.83
C LEU A 929 -19.74 -2.34 -23.54
N MET A 930 -18.50 -2.84 -23.62
CA MET A 930 -17.59 -2.93 -22.48
C MET A 930 -16.76 -1.66 -22.25
N GLY A 931 -16.58 -0.82 -23.28
CA GLY A 931 -15.76 0.39 -23.17
C GLY A 931 -14.34 0.08 -22.68
N SER A 932 -13.80 0.93 -21.79
CA SER A 932 -12.47 0.71 -21.20
C SER A 932 -12.48 -0.26 -20.01
N GLY A 933 -13.54 -1.01 -19.79
CA GLY A 933 -13.67 -1.98 -18.70
C GLY A 933 -15.11 -2.15 -18.20
N ASP A 934 -15.36 -3.33 -17.62
CA ASP A 934 -16.48 -3.56 -16.72
C ASP A 934 -15.95 -3.76 -15.29
N TRP A 935 -16.63 -4.53 -14.44
CA TRP A 935 -16.19 -4.78 -13.06
C TRP A 935 -14.75 -5.30 -12.94
N ASN A 936 -14.22 -6.02 -13.95
CA ASN A 936 -12.82 -6.40 -13.95
C ASN A 936 -11.96 -5.30 -14.60
N ASP A 937 -11.41 -4.43 -13.75
CA ASP A 937 -10.56 -3.30 -14.17
C ASP A 937 -9.38 -3.71 -15.04
N GLY A 938 -8.85 -4.92 -14.85
CA GLY A 938 -7.69 -5.42 -15.58
C GLY A 938 -7.97 -5.73 -17.05
N MET A 939 -9.23 -5.95 -17.42
CA MET A 939 -9.67 -6.22 -18.79
C MET A 939 -9.93 -4.94 -19.59
N ASN A 940 -9.10 -3.91 -19.40
CA ASN A 940 -9.35 -2.55 -19.88
C ASN A 940 -9.17 -2.32 -21.39
N ARG A 941 -8.71 -3.34 -22.14
CA ARG A 941 -8.51 -3.25 -23.60
C ARG A 941 -9.42 -4.16 -24.43
N VAL A 942 -10.37 -4.84 -23.79
CA VAL A 942 -11.33 -5.69 -24.51
C VAL A 942 -12.25 -4.86 -25.42
N GLY A 943 -12.72 -3.70 -24.95
CA GLY A 943 -13.64 -2.82 -25.71
C GLY A 943 -13.15 -1.38 -25.86
N ILE A 944 -11.85 -1.13 -25.75
CA ILE A 944 -11.27 0.23 -25.74
C ILE A 944 -11.52 1.00 -27.04
N GLY A 945 -11.70 0.28 -28.16
CA GLY A 945 -12.12 0.81 -29.45
C GLY A 945 -13.61 1.14 -29.56
N GLY A 946 -14.39 0.91 -28.50
CA GLY A 946 -15.81 1.24 -28.40
C GLY A 946 -16.75 0.25 -29.08
N LYS A 947 -16.28 -0.96 -29.41
CA LYS A 947 -17.06 -2.02 -30.09
C LYS A 947 -17.14 -3.32 -29.29
N GLY A 948 -16.16 -3.60 -28.44
CA GLY A 948 -16.14 -4.79 -27.60
C GLY A 948 -17.33 -4.84 -26.64
N GLU A 949 -17.80 -6.05 -26.32
CA GLU A 949 -19.04 -6.32 -25.60
C GLU A 949 -18.81 -7.17 -24.34
N SER A 950 -19.56 -6.92 -23.26
CA SER A 950 -19.47 -7.68 -22.01
C SER A 950 -20.72 -8.52 -21.76
N VAL A 951 -20.53 -9.83 -21.57
CA VAL A 951 -21.63 -10.76 -21.24
C VAL A 951 -22.08 -10.59 -19.79
N TRP A 952 -21.14 -10.42 -18.87
CA TRP A 952 -21.46 -10.13 -17.46
C TRP A 952 -22.32 -8.87 -17.33
N MET A 953 -21.95 -7.80 -18.05
CA MET A 953 -22.74 -6.57 -18.08
C MET A 953 -24.16 -6.80 -18.59
N GLY A 954 -24.35 -7.71 -19.56
CA GLY A 954 -25.68 -8.08 -20.04
C GLY A 954 -26.58 -8.63 -18.93
N TRP A 955 -26.07 -9.59 -18.15
CA TRP A 955 -26.81 -10.12 -17.00
C TRP A 955 -27.03 -9.07 -15.91
N PHE A 956 -26.03 -8.24 -15.65
CA PHE A 956 -26.13 -7.18 -14.65
C PHE A 956 -27.19 -6.13 -15.05
N LEU A 957 -27.18 -5.66 -16.31
CA LEU A 957 -28.16 -4.71 -16.82
C LEU A 957 -29.59 -5.28 -16.78
N ALA A 958 -29.77 -6.55 -17.16
CA ALA A 958 -31.06 -7.22 -17.06
C ALA A 958 -31.57 -7.24 -15.60
N ARG A 959 -30.68 -7.53 -14.65
CA ARG A 959 -31.00 -7.49 -13.21
C ARG A 959 -31.39 -6.08 -12.75
N VAL A 960 -30.60 -5.07 -13.11
CA VAL A 960 -30.84 -3.67 -12.71
C VAL A 960 -32.18 -3.17 -13.25
N ILE A 961 -32.47 -3.41 -14.52
CA ILE A 961 -33.77 -3.03 -15.10
C ILE A 961 -34.90 -3.80 -14.43
N GLY A 962 -34.74 -5.09 -14.19
CA GLY A 962 -35.73 -5.92 -13.51
C GLY A 962 -36.10 -5.40 -12.12
N ASP A 963 -35.09 -4.96 -11.35
CA ASP A 963 -35.26 -4.44 -9.99
C ASP A 963 -35.78 -3.00 -9.97
N PHE A 964 -35.39 -2.16 -10.93
CA PHE A 964 -35.70 -0.73 -10.90
C PHE A 964 -36.99 -0.37 -11.66
N ALA A 965 -37.35 -1.13 -12.70
CA ALA A 965 -38.54 -0.88 -13.51
C ALA A 965 -39.85 -0.78 -12.70
N PRO A 966 -40.10 -1.56 -11.64
CA PRO A 966 -41.31 -1.41 -10.82
C PRO A 966 -41.50 -0.01 -10.22
N PHE A 967 -40.42 0.70 -9.87
CA PHE A 967 -40.52 2.07 -9.36
C PHE A 967 -40.90 3.06 -10.46
N ALA A 968 -40.41 2.84 -11.67
CA ALA A 968 -40.76 3.62 -12.85
C ALA A 968 -42.20 3.35 -13.31
N GLU A 969 -42.67 2.09 -13.21
CA GLU A 969 -44.07 1.69 -13.45
C GLU A 969 -45.02 2.39 -12.48
N GLY A 970 -44.69 2.39 -11.18
CA GLY A 970 -45.45 3.10 -10.15
C GLY A 970 -45.55 4.62 -10.41
N ARG A 971 -44.54 5.19 -11.07
CA ARG A 971 -44.49 6.61 -11.49
C ARG A 971 -45.08 6.87 -12.87
N ARG A 972 -45.51 5.83 -13.60
CA ARG A 972 -45.98 5.90 -14.99
C ARG A 972 -44.95 6.53 -15.94
N ASP A 973 -43.68 6.26 -15.72
CA ASP A 973 -42.59 6.79 -16.54
C ASP A 973 -42.56 6.10 -17.92
N PRO A 974 -42.50 6.85 -19.03
CA PRO A 974 -42.55 6.28 -20.37
C PRO A 974 -41.33 5.41 -20.74
N ARG A 975 -40.20 5.53 -20.02
CA ARG A 975 -38.98 4.77 -20.31
C ARG A 975 -39.12 3.27 -20.04
N VAL A 976 -40.06 2.86 -19.17
CA VAL A 976 -40.27 1.46 -18.79
C VAL A 976 -40.46 0.56 -20.00
N ALA A 977 -41.28 0.96 -20.98
CA ALA A 977 -41.52 0.17 -22.18
C ALA A 977 -40.21 -0.11 -22.94
N ARG A 978 -39.40 0.94 -23.15
CA ARG A 978 -38.09 0.83 -23.80
C ARG A 978 -37.15 -0.08 -23.01
N TRP A 979 -37.12 0.03 -21.69
CA TRP A 979 -36.25 -0.81 -20.85
C TRP A 979 -36.67 -2.29 -20.91
N ARG A 980 -37.97 -2.58 -20.80
CA ARG A 980 -38.50 -3.96 -20.90
C ARG A 980 -38.26 -4.55 -22.29
N ASP A 981 -38.43 -3.77 -23.35
CA ASP A 981 -38.18 -4.19 -24.72
C ASP A 981 -36.69 -4.50 -24.94
N HIS A 982 -35.81 -3.66 -24.39
CA HIS A 982 -34.37 -3.87 -24.41
C HIS A 982 -33.98 -5.16 -23.69
N VAL A 983 -34.50 -5.41 -22.48
CA VAL A 983 -34.20 -6.64 -21.74
C VAL A 983 -34.60 -7.88 -22.52
N ARG A 984 -35.78 -7.89 -23.17
CA ARG A 984 -36.19 -9.05 -24.00
C ARG A 984 -35.24 -9.31 -25.17
N ALA A 985 -34.76 -8.25 -25.82
CA ALA A 985 -33.77 -8.39 -26.89
C ALA A 985 -32.40 -8.84 -26.36
N LEU A 986 -31.99 -8.33 -25.19
CA LEU A 986 -30.74 -8.66 -24.53
C LEU A 986 -30.71 -10.10 -24.03
N GLU A 987 -31.78 -10.61 -23.43
CA GLU A 987 -31.94 -12.01 -23.02
C GLU A 987 -31.76 -12.95 -24.21
N LEU A 988 -32.38 -12.64 -25.36
CA LEU A 988 -32.19 -13.41 -26.58
C LEU A 988 -30.73 -13.38 -27.06
N ALA A 989 -30.06 -12.23 -27.00
CA ALA A 989 -28.65 -12.11 -27.36
C ALA A 989 -27.74 -12.90 -26.42
N LEU A 990 -27.97 -12.84 -25.10
CA LEU A 990 -27.21 -13.60 -24.10
C LEU A 990 -27.37 -15.11 -24.31
N GLU A 991 -28.59 -15.57 -24.54
CA GLU A 991 -28.86 -17.00 -24.75
C GLU A 991 -28.40 -17.51 -26.12
N THR A 992 -28.30 -16.67 -27.15
CA THR A 992 -27.93 -17.15 -28.50
C THR A 992 -26.49 -16.84 -28.88
N LYS A 993 -25.96 -15.68 -28.50
CA LYS A 993 -24.63 -15.20 -28.90
C LYS A 993 -23.58 -15.43 -27.82
N ALA A 994 -23.94 -15.30 -26.54
CA ALA A 994 -22.98 -15.53 -25.46
C ALA A 994 -22.81 -17.01 -25.11
N TRP A 995 -23.76 -17.89 -25.43
CA TRP A 995 -23.65 -19.32 -25.10
C TRP A 995 -22.56 -20.05 -25.91
N ASP A 996 -21.64 -20.73 -25.21
CA ASP A 996 -20.53 -21.51 -25.79
C ASP A 996 -20.76 -23.04 -25.78
N GLY A 997 -21.94 -23.49 -25.35
CA GLY A 997 -22.34 -24.91 -25.34
C GLY A 997 -22.44 -25.53 -23.95
N ASN A 998 -21.49 -25.21 -23.06
CA ASN A 998 -21.48 -25.65 -21.66
C ASN A 998 -21.50 -24.50 -20.64
N TRP A 999 -21.08 -23.30 -21.05
CA TRP A 999 -21.06 -22.09 -20.26
C TRP A 999 -21.25 -20.87 -21.17
N TYR A 1000 -21.40 -19.68 -20.59
CA TYR A 1000 -21.45 -18.42 -21.32
C TYR A 1000 -20.04 -17.85 -21.52
N ARG A 1001 -19.77 -17.28 -22.69
CA ARG A 1001 -18.57 -16.50 -22.97
C ARG A 1001 -18.43 -15.34 -21.99
N ARG A 1002 -17.21 -14.84 -21.83
CA ARG A 1002 -16.92 -13.69 -20.97
C ARG A 1002 -17.24 -12.36 -21.64
N ALA A 1003 -16.79 -12.21 -22.88
CA ALA A 1003 -16.83 -10.96 -23.63
C ALA A 1003 -16.55 -11.21 -25.13
N PHE A 1004 -16.61 -10.13 -25.92
CA PHE A 1004 -16.10 -10.06 -27.28
C PHE A 1004 -15.16 -8.86 -27.40
N PHE A 1005 -14.01 -9.04 -28.05
CA PHE A 1005 -13.09 -7.95 -28.37
C PHE A 1005 -13.68 -6.98 -29.41
N ASP A 1006 -13.05 -5.81 -29.59
CA ASP A 1006 -13.47 -4.81 -30.58
C ASP A 1006 -13.54 -5.33 -32.04
N ASP A 1007 -12.81 -6.40 -32.36
CA ASP A 1007 -12.83 -7.07 -33.67
C ASP A 1007 -13.89 -8.19 -33.79
N GLY A 1008 -14.65 -8.43 -32.71
CA GLY A 1008 -15.65 -9.49 -32.62
C GLY A 1008 -15.11 -10.86 -32.18
N THR A 1009 -13.81 -10.97 -31.88
CA THR A 1009 -13.24 -12.23 -31.37
C THR A 1009 -13.82 -12.56 -29.99
N PRO A 1010 -14.34 -13.78 -29.77
CA PRO A 1010 -14.85 -14.18 -28.46
C PRO A 1010 -13.73 -14.34 -27.43
N LEU A 1011 -14.06 -14.07 -26.17
CA LEU A 1011 -13.22 -14.34 -24.99
C LEU A 1011 -14.02 -15.19 -24.01
N GLY A 1012 -13.39 -16.17 -23.35
CA GLY A 1012 -14.11 -17.05 -22.42
C GLY A 1012 -14.76 -18.25 -23.09
N THR A 1013 -14.17 -18.75 -24.18
CA THR A 1013 -14.67 -19.90 -24.93
C THR A 1013 -13.83 -21.15 -24.65
N SER A 1014 -14.46 -22.33 -24.78
CA SER A 1014 -13.82 -23.64 -24.77
C SER A 1014 -12.68 -23.80 -25.79
N ALA A 1015 -12.62 -22.97 -26.82
CA ALA A 1015 -11.52 -22.92 -27.79
C ALA A 1015 -10.30 -22.12 -27.31
N ASP A 1016 -10.43 -21.30 -26.27
CA ASP A 1016 -9.34 -20.48 -25.76
C ASP A 1016 -8.34 -21.33 -24.95
N SER A 1017 -7.06 -20.97 -25.06
CA SER A 1017 -5.97 -21.57 -24.27
C SER A 1017 -5.76 -20.89 -22.92
N GLU A 1018 -6.19 -19.63 -22.79
CA GLU A 1018 -6.13 -18.80 -21.58
C GLU A 1018 -7.50 -18.14 -21.38
N CYS A 1019 -7.94 -17.94 -20.14
CA CYS A 1019 -9.27 -17.46 -19.78
C CYS A 1019 -10.40 -18.23 -20.49
N ARG A 1020 -10.31 -19.57 -20.50
CA ARG A 1020 -11.26 -20.48 -21.15
C ARG A 1020 -12.66 -20.43 -20.54
N ILE A 1021 -12.73 -20.31 -19.22
CA ILE A 1021 -13.97 -20.11 -18.45
C ILE A 1021 -13.66 -19.17 -17.28
N GLU A 1022 -14.64 -18.36 -16.93
CA GLU A 1022 -14.62 -17.45 -15.80
C GLU A 1022 -15.88 -17.60 -14.96
N SER A 1023 -15.90 -17.04 -13.75
CA SER A 1023 -16.99 -17.26 -12.79
C SER A 1023 -18.10 -16.22 -12.81
N MET A 1024 -17.85 -14.99 -13.27
CA MET A 1024 -18.78 -13.87 -13.08
C MET A 1024 -20.00 -13.96 -13.99
N ALA A 1025 -19.82 -14.11 -15.30
CA ALA A 1025 -20.95 -14.20 -16.24
C ALA A 1025 -21.81 -15.44 -15.96
N GLN A 1026 -21.22 -16.52 -15.47
CA GLN A 1026 -21.94 -17.76 -15.12
C GLN A 1026 -22.78 -17.56 -13.87
N SER A 1027 -22.18 -16.96 -12.83
CA SER A 1027 -22.87 -16.67 -11.58
C SER A 1027 -24.01 -15.67 -11.81
N TRP A 1028 -23.78 -14.65 -12.65
CA TRP A 1028 -24.78 -13.63 -12.94
C TRP A 1028 -25.89 -14.08 -13.88
N ALA A 1029 -25.69 -15.12 -14.68
CA ALA A 1029 -26.79 -15.79 -15.38
C ALA A 1029 -27.85 -16.32 -14.38
N VAL A 1030 -27.42 -16.80 -13.21
CA VAL A 1030 -28.32 -17.19 -12.11
C VAL A 1030 -28.82 -15.97 -11.34
N ILE A 1031 -27.93 -15.09 -10.89
CA ILE A 1031 -28.26 -13.94 -10.01
C ILE A 1031 -29.25 -12.98 -10.68
N SER A 1032 -29.15 -12.80 -12.00
CA SER A 1032 -30.07 -11.95 -12.74
C SER A 1032 -31.52 -12.46 -12.71
N GLY A 1033 -31.72 -13.77 -12.59
CA GLY A 1033 -33.02 -14.44 -12.76
C GLY A 1033 -33.51 -14.48 -14.22
N ALA A 1034 -32.69 -14.05 -15.18
CA ALA A 1034 -33.04 -13.96 -16.60
C ALA A 1034 -32.41 -15.06 -17.46
N GLY A 1035 -31.41 -15.78 -16.95
CA GLY A 1035 -30.77 -16.89 -17.67
C GLY A 1035 -31.68 -18.10 -17.80
N ASP A 1036 -31.54 -18.85 -18.90
CA ASP A 1036 -32.21 -20.13 -19.07
C ASP A 1036 -31.83 -21.08 -17.92
N PRO A 1037 -32.79 -21.63 -17.16
CA PRO A 1037 -32.49 -22.38 -15.93
C PRO A 1037 -31.57 -23.59 -16.15
N ASP A 1038 -31.74 -24.33 -17.24
CA ASP A 1038 -30.96 -25.52 -17.54
C ASP A 1038 -29.52 -25.18 -17.93
N ARG A 1039 -29.35 -24.09 -18.70
CA ARG A 1039 -28.03 -23.58 -19.10
C ARG A 1039 -27.31 -22.93 -17.94
N ALA A 1040 -27.98 -22.13 -17.12
CA ALA A 1040 -27.40 -21.52 -15.94
C ALA A 1040 -26.91 -22.59 -14.95
N ALA A 1041 -27.72 -23.63 -14.69
CA ALA A 1041 -27.31 -24.78 -13.88
C ALA A 1041 -26.12 -25.54 -14.50
N ARG A 1042 -26.08 -25.68 -15.84
CA ARG A 1042 -24.95 -26.30 -16.55
C ARG A 1042 -23.67 -25.46 -16.44
N ALA A 1043 -23.77 -24.14 -16.59
CA ALA A 1043 -22.66 -23.22 -16.45
C ALA A 1043 -22.08 -23.27 -15.04
N MET A 1044 -22.93 -23.32 -14.01
CA MET A 1044 -22.47 -23.45 -12.62
C MET A 1044 -21.81 -24.81 -12.34
N ARG A 1045 -22.26 -25.91 -12.97
CA ARG A 1045 -21.49 -27.18 -12.91
C ARG A 1045 -20.10 -27.04 -13.52
N ALA A 1046 -19.95 -26.27 -14.61
CA ALA A 1046 -18.64 -25.99 -15.19
C ALA A 1046 -17.77 -25.12 -14.27
N VAL A 1047 -18.34 -24.12 -13.59
CA VAL A 1047 -17.63 -23.35 -12.54
C VAL A 1047 -17.11 -24.28 -11.45
N ASN A 1048 -17.96 -25.18 -10.93
CA ASN A 1048 -17.53 -26.16 -9.93
C ASN A 1048 -16.40 -27.06 -10.43
N GLN A 1049 -16.47 -27.53 -11.67
CA GLN A 1049 -15.48 -28.44 -12.24
C GLN A 1049 -14.13 -27.78 -12.51
N HIS A 1050 -14.13 -26.51 -12.94
CA HIS A 1050 -12.93 -25.86 -13.47
C HIS A 1050 -12.33 -24.81 -12.54
N LEU A 1051 -13.13 -24.17 -11.69
CA LEU A 1051 -12.72 -23.00 -10.92
C LEU A 1051 -12.70 -23.25 -9.40
N VAL A 1052 -13.51 -24.17 -8.90
CA VAL A 1052 -13.49 -24.56 -7.48
C VAL A 1052 -12.36 -25.58 -7.25
N ARG A 1053 -11.30 -25.15 -6.56
CA ARG A 1053 -10.12 -25.97 -6.25
C ARG A 1053 -10.11 -26.31 -4.77
N GLY A 1054 -10.96 -27.27 -4.38
CA GLY A 1054 -11.16 -27.66 -2.97
C GLY A 1054 -9.88 -28.03 -2.21
N ASN A 1055 -8.97 -28.79 -2.84
CA ASN A 1055 -7.66 -29.15 -2.24
C ASN A 1055 -6.74 -27.93 -2.02
N ASP A 1056 -6.89 -26.91 -2.85
CA ASP A 1056 -6.16 -25.66 -2.71
C ASP A 1056 -6.86 -24.65 -1.79
N GLY A 1057 -8.12 -24.92 -1.45
CA GLY A 1057 -8.96 -24.04 -0.66
C GLY A 1057 -9.20 -22.70 -1.34
N LEU A 1058 -9.48 -22.67 -2.65
CA LEU A 1058 -9.76 -21.43 -3.37
C LEU A 1058 -10.74 -21.62 -4.53
N VAL A 1059 -11.38 -20.53 -4.95
CA VAL A 1059 -12.23 -20.43 -6.15
C VAL A 1059 -11.61 -19.42 -7.13
N ALA A 1060 -10.98 -19.90 -8.20
CA ALA A 1060 -10.35 -19.04 -9.20
C ALA A 1060 -11.39 -18.17 -9.93
N LEU A 1061 -11.03 -16.92 -10.25
CA LEU A 1061 -11.90 -16.01 -11.01
C LEU A 1061 -12.10 -16.54 -12.44
N PHE A 1062 -11.03 -17.05 -13.05
CA PHE A 1062 -11.01 -17.74 -14.35
C PHE A 1062 -9.82 -18.67 -14.49
N THR A 1063 -9.84 -19.55 -15.51
CA THR A 1063 -8.71 -20.45 -15.83
C THR A 1063 -8.62 -20.71 -17.34
N GLU A 1064 -7.44 -20.93 -17.93
CA GLU A 1064 -6.10 -20.69 -17.36
C GLU A 1064 -5.80 -19.18 -17.23
N PRO A 1065 -4.85 -18.74 -16.40
CA PRO A 1065 -4.41 -17.33 -16.36
C PRO A 1065 -3.88 -16.82 -17.71
N PHE A 1066 -3.96 -15.51 -17.96
CA PHE A 1066 -3.30 -14.89 -19.11
C PHE A 1066 -1.79 -14.83 -18.93
N ASP A 1067 -1.04 -15.16 -19.99
CA ASP A 1067 0.42 -15.00 -20.05
C ASP A 1067 0.89 -14.68 -21.47
N LYS A 1068 0.46 -15.49 -22.45
CA LYS A 1068 0.96 -15.48 -23.83
C LYS A 1068 -0.12 -15.20 -24.86
N THR A 1069 -1.36 -14.94 -24.44
CA THR A 1069 -2.47 -14.61 -25.35
C THR A 1069 -2.08 -13.53 -26.36
N ARG A 1070 -2.53 -13.69 -27.60
CA ARG A 1070 -2.29 -12.75 -28.70
C ARG A 1070 -3.19 -11.53 -28.63
N HIS A 1071 -4.46 -11.73 -28.27
CA HIS A 1071 -5.40 -10.62 -28.05
C HIS A 1071 -5.09 -10.00 -26.70
N ASP A 1072 -4.90 -8.68 -26.66
CA ASP A 1072 -4.52 -7.96 -25.44
C ASP A 1072 -5.77 -7.69 -24.59
N PRO A 1073 -5.99 -8.41 -23.47
CA PRO A 1073 -7.11 -8.12 -22.58
C PRO A 1073 -6.92 -6.79 -21.83
N GLY A 1074 -5.70 -6.27 -21.76
CA GLY A 1074 -5.35 -5.12 -20.92
C GLY A 1074 -4.28 -5.46 -19.90
N TYR A 1075 -4.14 -4.58 -18.89
CA TYR A 1075 -3.05 -4.69 -17.92
C TYR A 1075 -3.14 -5.96 -17.04
N ILE A 1076 -4.28 -6.66 -17.02
CA ILE A 1076 -4.43 -7.95 -16.32
C ILE A 1076 -3.36 -8.97 -16.73
N LYS A 1077 -2.94 -8.97 -18.01
CA LYS A 1077 -1.87 -9.85 -18.52
C LYS A 1077 -0.50 -9.50 -17.92
N GLY A 1078 -0.32 -8.26 -17.48
CA GLY A 1078 0.87 -7.79 -16.78
C GLY A 1078 1.04 -8.45 -15.41
N TYR A 1079 -0.06 -8.78 -14.72
CA TYR A 1079 0.03 -9.55 -13.47
C TYR A 1079 0.65 -10.93 -13.73
N PRO A 1080 1.49 -11.43 -12.81
CA PRO A 1080 1.93 -12.81 -12.88
C PRO A 1080 0.73 -13.79 -12.90
N PRO A 1081 0.80 -14.88 -13.67
CA PRO A 1081 -0.23 -15.91 -13.69
C PRO A 1081 -0.62 -16.40 -12.28
N GLY A 1082 -1.92 -16.45 -12.01
CA GLY A 1082 -2.50 -16.95 -10.76
C GLY A 1082 -2.53 -15.97 -9.59
N LEU A 1083 -2.15 -14.71 -9.83
CA LEU A 1083 -2.21 -13.64 -8.84
C LEU A 1083 -3.33 -12.67 -9.21
N ARG A 1084 -3.90 -12.03 -8.18
CA ARG A 1084 -4.86 -10.94 -8.37
C ARG A 1084 -6.03 -11.38 -9.26
N GLU A 1085 -6.50 -10.50 -10.14
CA GLU A 1085 -7.55 -10.80 -11.10
C GLU A 1085 -7.10 -11.81 -12.18
N ASN A 1086 -5.79 -12.02 -12.39
CA ASN A 1086 -5.25 -12.89 -13.44
C ASN A 1086 -5.23 -14.38 -13.03
N GLY A 1087 -6.43 -14.98 -12.92
CA GLY A 1087 -6.62 -16.40 -12.64
C GLY A 1087 -6.34 -16.84 -11.19
N GLY A 1088 -6.10 -15.89 -10.28
CA GLY A 1088 -6.22 -16.11 -8.84
C GLY A 1088 -7.68 -16.21 -8.40
N GLN A 1089 -7.94 -16.52 -7.13
CA GLN A 1089 -9.22 -16.18 -6.52
C GLN A 1089 -9.21 -14.69 -6.29
N TYR A 1090 -9.96 -13.93 -7.09
CA TYR A 1090 -10.27 -12.55 -6.75
C TYR A 1090 -11.60 -12.59 -5.97
N THR A 1091 -11.48 -12.63 -4.64
CA THR A 1091 -12.49 -13.12 -3.70
C THR A 1091 -13.87 -12.48 -3.93
N HIS A 1092 -13.90 -11.16 -4.17
CA HIS A 1092 -15.14 -10.43 -4.45
C HIS A 1092 -15.92 -11.05 -5.62
N GLY A 1093 -15.29 -11.23 -6.79
CA GLY A 1093 -15.95 -11.79 -7.97
C GLY A 1093 -16.27 -13.28 -7.80
N SER A 1094 -15.41 -14.02 -7.09
CA SER A 1094 -15.63 -15.43 -6.79
C SER A 1094 -16.81 -15.69 -5.84
N ILE A 1095 -17.11 -14.78 -4.89
CA ILE A 1095 -18.24 -14.91 -3.95
C ILE A 1095 -19.59 -14.98 -4.67
N TRP A 1096 -19.72 -14.38 -5.86
CA TRP A 1096 -20.97 -14.49 -6.63
C TRP A 1096 -21.32 -15.94 -6.98
N SER A 1097 -20.33 -16.83 -7.08
CA SER A 1097 -20.59 -18.26 -7.26
C SER A 1097 -21.31 -18.89 -6.05
N LEU A 1098 -20.98 -18.47 -4.82
CA LEU A 1098 -21.67 -18.90 -3.60
C LEU A 1098 -23.15 -18.47 -3.63
N ILE A 1099 -23.42 -17.22 -4.03
CA ILE A 1099 -24.79 -16.71 -4.18
C ILE A 1099 -25.55 -17.53 -5.22
N ALA A 1100 -24.93 -17.77 -6.39
CA ALA A 1100 -25.55 -18.53 -7.48
C ALA A 1100 -25.87 -19.98 -7.06
N PHE A 1101 -24.96 -20.69 -6.38
CA PHE A 1101 -25.24 -22.04 -5.88
C PHE A 1101 -26.35 -22.05 -4.82
N ALA A 1102 -26.38 -21.07 -3.93
CA ALA A 1102 -27.46 -20.93 -2.95
C ALA A 1102 -28.82 -20.70 -3.66
N MET A 1103 -28.88 -19.84 -4.68
CA MET A 1103 -30.09 -19.60 -5.49
C MET A 1103 -30.57 -20.85 -6.23
N LEU A 1104 -29.65 -21.70 -6.70
CA LEU A 1104 -29.97 -23.00 -7.32
C LEU A 1104 -30.44 -24.06 -6.32
N GLY A 1105 -30.41 -23.77 -5.01
CA GLY A 1105 -30.79 -24.72 -3.96
C GLY A 1105 -29.70 -25.71 -3.57
N GLU A 1106 -28.45 -25.50 -4.01
CA GLU A 1106 -27.31 -26.38 -3.74
C GLU A 1106 -26.64 -26.08 -2.39
N GLY A 1107 -27.37 -26.28 -1.29
CA GLY A 1107 -26.92 -25.92 0.06
C GLY A 1107 -25.61 -26.59 0.53
N ASP A 1108 -25.33 -27.84 0.12
CA ASP A 1108 -24.05 -28.49 0.44
C ASP A 1108 -22.88 -27.83 -0.27
N LYS A 1109 -23.07 -27.43 -1.54
CA LYS A 1109 -22.05 -26.69 -2.30
C LYS A 1109 -21.84 -25.31 -1.71
N ALA A 1110 -22.92 -24.62 -1.31
CA ALA A 1110 -22.83 -23.37 -0.58
C ALA A 1110 -22.01 -23.54 0.73
N GLY A 1111 -22.21 -24.63 1.47
CA GLY A 1111 -21.40 -24.98 2.65
C GLY A 1111 -19.92 -25.14 2.37
N GLU A 1112 -19.55 -25.89 1.32
CA GLU A 1112 -18.15 -26.05 0.89
C GLU A 1112 -17.52 -24.70 0.54
N LEU A 1113 -18.25 -23.86 -0.21
CA LEU A 1113 -17.76 -22.54 -0.59
C LEU A 1113 -17.62 -21.60 0.61
N LEU A 1114 -18.49 -21.69 1.61
CA LEU A 1114 -18.33 -20.95 2.86
C LEU A 1114 -17.02 -21.32 3.56
N GLU A 1115 -16.68 -22.61 3.65
CA GLU A 1115 -15.38 -23.02 4.21
C GLU A 1115 -14.19 -22.50 3.39
N ILE A 1116 -14.34 -22.44 2.06
CA ILE A 1116 -13.32 -21.86 1.18
C ILE A 1116 -13.20 -20.36 1.39
N PHE A 1117 -14.29 -19.60 1.54
CA PHE A 1117 -14.19 -18.15 1.70
C PHE A 1117 -13.84 -17.72 3.13
N ASP A 1118 -14.06 -18.55 4.15
CA ASP A 1118 -13.84 -18.22 5.57
C ASP A 1118 -12.33 -18.09 5.94
N PRO A 1119 -11.82 -16.88 6.26
CA PRO A 1119 -10.42 -16.63 6.57
C PRO A 1119 -10.01 -17.26 7.90
N ILE A 1120 -10.94 -17.49 8.82
CA ILE A 1120 -10.69 -18.20 10.08
C ILE A 1120 -10.39 -19.67 9.76
N ARG A 1121 -11.20 -20.30 8.90
CA ARG A 1121 -10.97 -21.70 8.47
C ARG A 1121 -9.74 -21.88 7.60
N LYS A 1122 -9.34 -20.84 6.86
CA LYS A 1122 -8.07 -20.81 6.11
C LYS A 1122 -6.83 -20.70 7.00
N SER A 1123 -7.01 -20.49 8.30
CA SER A 1123 -5.91 -20.16 9.21
C SER A 1123 -6.04 -20.78 10.61
N ASP A 1124 -7.01 -21.65 10.86
CA ASP A 1124 -7.33 -22.23 12.19
C ASP A 1124 -6.33 -23.26 12.72
N THR A 1125 -5.23 -23.49 12.00
CA THR A 1125 -4.11 -24.34 12.41
C THR A 1125 -2.78 -23.70 11.99
N PRO A 1126 -1.64 -24.07 12.62
CA PRO A 1126 -0.34 -23.52 12.26
C PRO A 1126 0.02 -23.66 10.76
N ASP A 1127 -0.22 -24.83 10.17
CA ASP A 1127 0.10 -25.08 8.75
C ASP A 1127 -0.76 -24.23 7.82
N LYS A 1128 -2.05 -24.12 8.15
CA LYS A 1128 -2.98 -23.27 7.39
C LYS A 1128 -2.62 -21.79 7.51
N ALA A 1129 -2.31 -21.30 8.71
CA ALA A 1129 -1.84 -19.93 8.91
C ALA A 1129 -0.52 -19.66 8.16
N ALA A 1130 0.39 -20.64 8.14
CA ALA A 1130 1.63 -20.56 7.38
C ALA A 1130 1.43 -20.57 5.85
N ARG A 1131 0.36 -21.22 5.35
CA ARG A 1131 -0.05 -21.20 3.94
C ARG A 1131 -0.76 -19.88 3.57
N TYR A 1132 -1.76 -19.48 4.35
CA TYR A 1132 -2.59 -18.30 4.09
C TYR A 1132 -1.85 -16.97 4.32
N LYS A 1133 -0.90 -16.96 5.26
CA LYS A 1133 0.00 -15.85 5.65
C LYS A 1133 -0.65 -14.64 6.33
N VAL A 1134 -1.75 -14.15 5.77
CA VAL A 1134 -2.38 -12.87 6.13
C VAL A 1134 -3.37 -13.01 7.29
N GLU A 1135 -4.03 -11.92 7.66
CA GLU A 1135 -4.90 -11.82 8.82
C GLU A 1135 -6.04 -12.87 8.81
N PRO A 1136 -6.27 -13.57 9.93
CA PRO A 1136 -7.29 -14.62 10.03
C PRO A 1136 -8.70 -14.10 10.32
N TYR A 1137 -8.87 -12.80 10.55
CA TYR A 1137 -10.10 -12.17 11.02
C TYR A 1137 -10.67 -11.13 10.04
N VAL A 1138 -10.14 -11.04 8.81
CA VAL A 1138 -10.66 -10.17 7.74
C VAL A 1138 -10.58 -10.87 6.40
N GLU A 1139 -11.47 -10.48 5.48
CA GLU A 1139 -11.42 -10.91 4.09
C GLU A 1139 -10.25 -10.29 3.34
N CYS A 1140 -9.66 -11.09 2.46
CA CYS A 1140 -8.64 -10.68 1.50
C CYS A 1140 -9.24 -10.46 0.11
N ALA A 1141 -8.70 -9.49 -0.64
CA ALA A 1141 -9.11 -9.29 -2.03
C ALA A 1141 -8.72 -10.49 -2.91
N ASP A 1142 -7.59 -11.13 -2.63
CA ASP A 1142 -7.07 -12.21 -3.46
C ASP A 1142 -6.45 -13.38 -2.70
N VAL A 1143 -6.59 -14.59 -3.28
CA VAL A 1143 -5.86 -15.81 -2.89
C VAL A 1143 -5.18 -16.40 -4.12
N TYR A 1144 -3.87 -16.63 -4.03
CA TYR A 1144 -3.06 -17.04 -5.19
C TYR A 1144 -3.25 -18.51 -5.56
N SER A 1145 -3.25 -18.78 -6.87
CA SER A 1145 -3.60 -20.10 -7.44
C SER A 1145 -2.42 -20.85 -8.09
N VAL A 1146 -1.24 -20.23 -8.15
CA VAL A 1146 -0.04 -20.77 -8.78
C VAL A 1146 1.13 -20.89 -7.79
N ALA A 1147 1.93 -21.95 -7.96
CA ALA A 1147 3.10 -22.22 -7.13
C ALA A 1147 4.17 -21.10 -7.26
N PRO A 1148 4.94 -20.83 -6.19
CA PRO A 1148 4.92 -21.50 -4.88
C PRO A 1148 3.88 -20.93 -3.90
N HIS A 1149 3.00 -20.03 -4.33
CA HIS A 1149 2.13 -19.27 -3.43
C HIS A 1149 0.70 -19.80 -3.30
N VAL A 1150 0.41 -21.03 -3.76
CA VAL A 1150 -0.96 -21.57 -3.78
C VAL A 1150 -1.62 -21.51 -2.38
N GLY A 1151 -2.73 -20.78 -2.28
CA GLY A 1151 -3.49 -20.61 -1.04
C GLY A 1151 -3.02 -19.45 -0.15
N ARG A 1152 -1.99 -18.67 -0.55
CA ARG A 1152 -1.59 -17.44 0.12
C ARG A 1152 -2.59 -16.33 -0.16
N GLY A 1153 -3.05 -15.65 0.89
CA GLY A 1153 -3.86 -14.44 0.77
C GLY A 1153 -3.02 -13.19 0.45
N GLY A 1154 -3.65 -12.21 -0.20
CA GLY A 1154 -3.09 -10.91 -0.52
C GLY A 1154 -4.15 -9.81 -0.46
N TRP A 1155 -3.71 -8.56 -0.29
CA TRP A 1155 -4.59 -7.38 -0.21
C TRP A 1155 -5.75 -7.54 0.78
N THR A 1156 -5.42 -7.73 2.06
CA THR A 1156 -6.39 -7.77 3.15
C THR A 1156 -7.04 -6.42 3.41
N TRP A 1157 -8.18 -6.46 4.13
CA TRP A 1157 -8.97 -5.30 4.56
C TRP A 1157 -9.65 -4.51 3.44
N TYR A 1158 -8.90 -3.90 2.52
CA TYR A 1158 -9.44 -2.99 1.50
C TYR A 1158 -9.99 -3.77 0.29
N SER A 1159 -11.11 -4.47 0.49
CA SER A 1159 -11.85 -5.17 -0.57
C SER A 1159 -13.36 -5.18 -0.31
N GLY A 1160 -14.15 -5.07 -1.39
CA GLY A 1160 -15.60 -5.29 -1.35
C GLY A 1160 -16.02 -6.74 -1.03
N SER A 1161 -15.05 -7.67 -0.96
CA SER A 1161 -15.27 -9.07 -0.58
C SER A 1161 -16.00 -9.21 0.75
N ALA A 1162 -15.70 -8.36 1.73
CA ALA A 1162 -16.35 -8.42 3.05
C ALA A 1162 -17.85 -8.14 2.97
N GLY A 1163 -18.25 -7.10 2.21
CA GLY A 1163 -19.66 -6.75 2.02
C GLY A 1163 -20.41 -7.83 1.26
N TRP A 1164 -19.82 -8.37 0.19
CA TRP A 1164 -20.44 -9.44 -0.58
C TRP A 1164 -20.52 -10.76 0.18
N LEU A 1165 -19.51 -11.14 0.96
CA LEU A 1165 -19.56 -12.36 1.76
C LEU A 1165 -20.63 -12.24 2.85
N TYR A 1166 -20.73 -11.08 3.50
CA TYR A 1166 -21.78 -10.82 4.49
C TYR A 1166 -23.17 -10.99 3.87
N ARG A 1167 -23.41 -10.36 2.70
CA ARG A 1167 -24.67 -10.49 1.98
C ARG A 1167 -24.93 -11.92 1.49
N ALA A 1168 -23.90 -12.62 0.99
CA ALA A 1168 -24.03 -14.01 0.55
C ALA A 1168 -24.47 -14.92 1.71
N ILE A 1169 -23.86 -14.78 2.89
CA ILE A 1169 -24.23 -15.55 4.07
C ILE A 1169 -25.63 -15.18 4.54
N VAL A 1170 -25.89 -13.90 4.79
CA VAL A 1170 -27.14 -13.43 5.41
C VAL A 1170 -28.33 -13.60 4.47
N GLU A 1171 -28.24 -13.09 3.24
CA GLU A 1171 -29.39 -12.99 2.32
C GLU A 1171 -29.69 -14.30 1.59
N TRP A 1172 -28.69 -15.16 1.36
CA TRP A 1172 -28.80 -16.30 0.45
C TRP A 1172 -28.55 -17.66 1.10
N VAL A 1173 -27.55 -17.79 1.97
CA VAL A 1173 -27.34 -19.04 2.71
C VAL A 1173 -28.34 -19.17 3.86
N LEU A 1174 -28.37 -18.19 4.76
CA LEU A 1174 -29.34 -18.13 5.87
C LEU A 1174 -30.72 -17.70 5.38
N GLY A 1175 -30.79 -17.06 4.20
CA GLY A 1175 -32.05 -16.69 3.57
C GLY A 1175 -32.78 -15.54 4.26
N PHE A 1176 -32.10 -14.75 5.10
CA PHE A 1176 -32.67 -13.61 5.82
C PHE A 1176 -32.78 -12.41 4.89
N ARG A 1177 -33.99 -12.12 4.43
CA ARG A 1177 -34.25 -10.99 3.51
C ARG A 1177 -35.33 -10.08 4.07
N LEU A 1178 -34.91 -8.94 4.58
CA LEU A 1178 -35.80 -7.89 5.03
C LEU A 1178 -36.38 -7.14 3.82
N ARG A 1179 -37.68 -6.90 3.83
CA ARG A 1179 -38.42 -6.10 2.84
C ARG A 1179 -39.28 -5.07 3.56
N GLY A 1180 -38.72 -3.89 3.81
CA GLY A 1180 -39.36 -2.85 4.60
C GLY A 1180 -39.53 -3.26 6.06
N ASP A 1181 -40.77 -3.56 6.44
CA ASP A 1181 -41.17 -4.07 7.76
C ASP A 1181 -41.44 -5.59 7.76
N ARG A 1182 -41.23 -6.29 6.64
CA ARG A 1182 -41.49 -7.74 6.54
C ARG A 1182 -40.23 -8.54 6.33
N LEU A 1183 -40.04 -9.59 7.11
CA LEU A 1183 -38.97 -10.57 6.95
C LEU A 1183 -39.43 -11.75 6.08
N HIS A 1184 -38.68 -12.02 5.02
CA HIS A 1184 -38.78 -13.25 4.24
C HIS A 1184 -37.60 -14.16 4.60
N LEU A 1185 -37.89 -15.43 4.87
CA LEU A 1185 -36.90 -16.45 5.20
C LEU A 1185 -36.95 -17.58 4.17
N GLU A 1186 -35.87 -17.74 3.42
CA GLU A 1186 -35.69 -18.84 2.46
C GLU A 1186 -34.27 -19.43 2.58
N PRO A 1187 -33.98 -20.21 3.63
CA PRO A 1187 -32.64 -20.75 3.85
C PRO A 1187 -32.21 -21.75 2.76
N CYS A 1188 -30.94 -21.68 2.38
CA CYS A 1188 -30.25 -22.66 1.53
C CYS A 1188 -28.97 -23.12 2.24
N ILE A 1189 -29.14 -24.04 3.21
CA ILE A 1189 -28.09 -24.46 4.14
C ILE A 1189 -27.58 -25.87 3.82
N PRO A 1190 -26.39 -26.27 4.30
CA PRO A 1190 -25.91 -27.64 4.14
C PRO A 1190 -26.83 -28.65 4.83
N ARG A 1191 -26.99 -29.85 4.27
CA ARG A 1191 -27.80 -30.93 4.88
C ARG A 1191 -27.28 -31.34 6.26
N GLY A 1192 -25.98 -31.16 6.51
CA GLY A 1192 -25.36 -31.42 7.81
C GLY A 1192 -25.82 -30.47 8.92
N TRP A 1193 -26.41 -29.32 8.59
CA TRP A 1193 -26.90 -28.36 9.58
C TRP A 1193 -28.28 -28.79 10.08
N LYS A 1194 -28.35 -29.11 11.38
CA LYS A 1194 -29.62 -29.43 12.07
C LYS A 1194 -30.55 -28.23 12.21
N GLY A 1195 -30.01 -27.03 12.04
CA GLY A 1195 -30.69 -25.77 12.25
C GLY A 1195 -29.69 -24.66 12.51
N PHE A 1196 -30.19 -23.44 12.64
CA PHE A 1196 -29.45 -22.25 13.05
C PHE A 1196 -30.45 -21.27 13.68
N ALA A 1197 -29.93 -20.19 14.24
CA ALA A 1197 -30.79 -19.16 14.77
C ALA A 1197 -30.25 -17.76 14.51
N LEU A 1198 -31.16 -16.78 14.56
CA LEU A 1198 -30.89 -15.38 14.29
C LEU A 1198 -31.53 -14.56 15.41
N THR A 1199 -30.89 -13.46 15.76
CA THR A 1199 -31.48 -12.41 16.61
C THR A 1199 -31.36 -11.10 15.86
N CYS A 1200 -32.48 -10.45 15.55
CA CYS A 1200 -32.46 -9.13 14.91
C CYS A 1200 -33.27 -8.11 15.71
N ARG A 1201 -32.98 -6.83 15.49
CA ARG A 1201 -33.70 -5.72 16.14
C ARG A 1201 -34.46 -4.89 15.11
N ARG A 1202 -35.71 -4.56 15.45
CA ARG A 1202 -36.52 -3.57 14.76
C ARG A 1202 -36.89 -2.49 15.75
N GLY A 1203 -36.24 -1.33 15.64
CA GLY A 1203 -36.35 -0.28 16.65
C GLY A 1203 -35.95 -0.81 18.04
N ASN A 1204 -36.87 -0.76 19.00
CA ASN A 1204 -36.62 -1.25 20.35
C ASN A 1204 -36.94 -2.74 20.53
N THR A 1205 -37.59 -3.36 19.55
CA THR A 1205 -38.12 -4.74 19.61
C THR A 1205 -37.08 -5.76 19.17
N SER A 1206 -36.98 -6.87 19.90
CA SER A 1206 -36.06 -7.97 19.59
C SER A 1206 -36.81 -9.17 19.01
N TRP A 1207 -36.27 -9.75 17.95
CA TRP A 1207 -36.84 -10.91 17.27
C TRP A 1207 -35.85 -12.06 17.30
N ARG A 1208 -36.22 -13.13 18.00
CA ARG A 1208 -35.48 -14.39 18.04
C ARG A 1208 -36.07 -15.36 17.03
N ILE A 1209 -35.28 -15.77 16.05
CA ILE A 1209 -35.73 -16.67 14.97
C ILE A 1209 -34.91 -17.96 15.05
N GLU A 1210 -35.60 -19.08 15.22
CA GLU A 1210 -35.02 -20.43 15.25
C GLU A 1210 -35.44 -21.20 14.00
N VAL A 1211 -34.46 -21.70 13.25
CA VAL A 1211 -34.68 -22.48 12.05
C VAL A 1211 -34.27 -23.92 12.32
N ASP A 1212 -35.24 -24.84 12.34
CA ASP A 1212 -35.06 -26.27 12.51
C ASP A 1212 -34.98 -26.98 11.15
N ASN A 1213 -34.03 -27.90 10.97
CA ASN A 1213 -33.88 -28.74 9.77
C ASN A 1213 -33.94 -30.24 10.11
N PRO A 1214 -35.08 -30.75 10.61
CA PRO A 1214 -35.19 -32.12 11.09
C PRO A 1214 -35.05 -33.18 9.99
N GLN A 1215 -35.30 -32.81 8.74
CA GLN A 1215 -35.22 -33.72 7.58
C GLN A 1215 -33.88 -33.62 6.82
N HIS A 1216 -32.92 -32.82 7.32
CA HIS A 1216 -31.61 -32.65 6.68
C HIS A 1216 -31.73 -32.26 5.20
N VAL A 1217 -32.60 -31.31 4.89
CA VAL A 1217 -32.79 -30.76 3.53
C VAL A 1217 -31.96 -29.50 3.34
N CYS A 1218 -31.66 -29.13 2.09
CA CYS A 1218 -30.95 -27.89 1.82
C CYS A 1218 -31.86 -26.65 1.90
N ARG A 1219 -33.13 -26.82 1.52
CA ARG A 1219 -34.12 -25.74 1.38
C ARG A 1219 -35.54 -26.27 1.53
N GLY A 1220 -36.50 -25.35 1.63
CA GLY A 1220 -37.93 -25.64 1.66
C GLY A 1220 -38.53 -25.35 3.04
N VAL A 1221 -39.16 -24.20 3.21
CA VAL A 1221 -39.83 -23.82 4.47
C VAL A 1221 -41.21 -24.45 4.51
N ALA A 1222 -41.45 -25.35 5.48
CA ALA A 1222 -42.73 -26.02 5.67
C ALA A 1222 -43.68 -25.24 6.58
N THR A 1223 -43.19 -24.78 7.73
CA THR A 1223 -44.00 -24.03 8.71
C THR A 1223 -43.23 -22.83 9.24
N ILE A 1224 -43.97 -21.77 9.55
CA ILE A 1224 -43.50 -20.61 10.28
C ILE A 1224 -44.49 -20.35 11.40
N GLU A 1225 -44.01 -20.31 12.64
CA GLU A 1225 -44.77 -19.96 13.84
C GLU A 1225 -44.21 -18.67 14.43
N VAL A 1226 -45.08 -17.75 14.83
CA VAL A 1226 -44.71 -16.51 15.54
C VAL A 1226 -45.43 -16.52 16.87
N ASP A 1227 -44.68 -16.46 17.97
CA ASP A 1227 -45.18 -16.54 19.35
C ASP A 1227 -46.15 -17.73 19.57
N GLY A 1228 -45.82 -18.88 18.97
CA GLY A 1228 -46.61 -20.11 19.03
C GLY A 1228 -47.81 -20.17 18.08
N VAL A 1229 -48.02 -19.16 17.24
CA VAL A 1229 -49.13 -19.12 16.26
C VAL A 1229 -48.59 -19.37 14.84
N THR A 1230 -49.09 -20.43 14.19
CA THR A 1230 -48.71 -20.75 12.80
C THR A 1230 -49.23 -19.70 11.81
N LEU A 1231 -48.32 -19.12 11.02
CA LEU A 1231 -48.66 -18.18 9.95
C LEU A 1231 -49.28 -18.91 8.75
N GLN A 1232 -50.53 -18.57 8.43
CA GLN A 1232 -51.21 -19.03 7.21
C GLN A 1232 -50.70 -18.22 6.00
N GLY A 1233 -50.05 -18.88 5.04
CA GLY A 1233 -49.52 -18.23 3.84
C GLY A 1233 -48.11 -17.66 4.00
N SER A 1234 -47.11 -18.54 4.21
CA SER A 1234 -45.69 -18.22 4.42
C SER A 1234 -45.06 -17.28 3.37
N ARG A 1235 -45.64 -17.19 2.16
CA ARG A 1235 -45.17 -16.30 1.09
C ARG A 1235 -45.29 -14.80 1.42
N ALA A 1236 -46.18 -14.41 2.33
CA ALA A 1236 -46.38 -13.00 2.67
C ALA A 1236 -45.25 -12.42 3.55
N GLY A 1237 -44.40 -13.25 4.16
CA GLY A 1237 -43.35 -12.81 5.09
C GLY A 1237 -43.87 -12.44 6.48
N ILE A 1238 -42.98 -12.46 7.48
CA ILE A 1238 -43.23 -12.16 8.89
C ILE A 1238 -43.24 -10.64 9.08
N ALA A 1239 -44.31 -10.06 9.62
CA ALA A 1239 -44.34 -8.62 9.93
C ALA A 1239 -43.55 -8.34 11.21
N LEU A 1240 -42.50 -7.53 11.11
CA LEU A 1240 -41.67 -7.12 12.23
C LEU A 1240 -42.20 -5.81 12.82
N VAL A 1241 -43.00 -5.91 13.87
CA VAL A 1241 -43.51 -4.75 14.63
C VAL A 1241 -42.43 -4.17 15.55
N ASP A 1242 -42.60 -2.89 15.91
CA ASP A 1242 -41.80 -2.22 16.94
C ASP A 1242 -42.66 -1.85 18.15
N ASP A 1243 -42.98 -2.83 19.00
CA ASP A 1243 -43.82 -2.69 20.19
C ASP A 1243 -43.02 -2.73 21.52
N GLY A 1244 -41.71 -2.93 21.43
CA GLY A 1244 -40.79 -3.02 22.56
C GLY A 1244 -40.71 -4.41 23.21
N ALA A 1245 -41.39 -5.42 22.67
CA ALA A 1245 -41.38 -6.77 23.19
C ALA A 1245 -40.22 -7.64 22.64
N GLU A 1246 -40.13 -8.87 23.13
CA GLU A 1246 -39.35 -9.94 22.53
C GLU A 1246 -40.30 -10.91 21.84
N HIS A 1247 -40.11 -11.13 20.53
CA HIS A 1247 -40.89 -12.07 19.73
C HIS A 1247 -40.06 -13.30 19.38
N HIS A 1248 -40.70 -14.47 19.40
CA HIS A 1248 -40.09 -15.74 19.01
C HIS A 1248 -40.69 -16.25 17.71
N VAL A 1249 -39.83 -16.58 16.75
CA VAL A 1249 -40.20 -17.15 15.46
C VAL A 1249 -39.57 -18.52 15.34
N ARG A 1250 -40.38 -19.54 15.05
CA ARG A 1250 -39.91 -20.88 14.73
C ARG A 1250 -40.18 -21.22 13.27
N VAL A 1251 -39.15 -21.65 12.56
CA VAL A 1251 -39.22 -22.04 11.15
C VAL A 1251 -38.78 -23.50 11.04
N VAL A 1252 -39.55 -24.33 10.33
CA VAL A 1252 -39.17 -25.74 10.10
C VAL A 1252 -38.96 -25.98 8.60
N LEU A 1253 -37.80 -26.55 8.26
CA LEU A 1253 -37.45 -26.93 6.90
C LEU A 1253 -37.87 -28.37 6.60
N HIS A 1254 -38.58 -28.60 5.49
CA HIS A 1254 -38.90 -29.92 4.95
C HIS A 1254 -38.69 -29.95 3.43
N LYS A 1255 -38.66 -31.16 2.86
CA LYS A 1255 -38.64 -31.31 1.40
C LYS A 1255 -39.92 -30.73 0.79
N GLU A 1256 -39.78 -29.80 -0.16
CA GLU A 1256 -40.92 -29.33 -0.95
C GLU A 1256 -41.59 -30.54 -1.62
N THR A 1257 -42.83 -30.85 -1.22
CA THR A 1257 -43.71 -31.74 -1.99
C THR A 1257 -44.28 -30.92 -3.14
N ASN A 1258 -43.82 -31.21 -4.37
CA ASN A 1258 -44.34 -30.64 -5.60
C ASN A 1258 -45.87 -30.75 -5.71
#